data_AF-A0A2E6PZ03-F1
#
_entry.id   AF-A0A2E6PZ03-F1
#
_cell.length_a   1.000
_cell.length_b   1.000
_cell.length_c   1.000
_cell.angle_alpha   90.00
_cell.angle_beta   90.00
_cell.angle_gamma   90.00
#
_symmetry.space_group_name_H-M   'P 1'
#
loop_
_entity.id
_entity.type
_entity.pdbx_description
1 polymer ?
#
loop_
_entity_poly.entity_id
_entity_poly.type
_entity_poly.pdbx_seq_one_letter_code
_entity_poly.pdbx_strand_id
1 'polypeptide(L)'
;MKDCEEAFWPKDCEPFISVPIQRSNMPKERDVVLRRKNFDSDGILELSGDLDFKFEDRGIVDKKSSFDDALGPIPEIFSEDHKVPDRFDLAPSIRDTERRVNWVLMSVMVIAYSALSLLIGLEMDAGAAIPILLVLASIGLFLGERWIKDVHLRLLGIAWVIISMKILYGAALELDNWVVGSVLPLTLPQVGLALCSLVCLNILLSYRYDSDAVAAQATLVLLAIGSSAGSVAGENGVIIMLLGSIFLLHSIASNRSSGNLAALGIAMSNLWFGMHVATDGFEVGSLTIVALESPLKLFLALIAVNSLNAVMATRFSSSENWFSSGLELLGIGKPGLWGVSVLLSVSGALVVVGSVRENAAFAFAIVALLSLCYFASYLVVRGTNRSKVLLFSAFSILILSSLTTGIEVGLVGIGVGPYWIFSAGTCISLASLLWRYQGKVSDTVLWTGSIVSTALVLVITPLDGTYENGLFLVVMILSTMHIAGGLLSVKRKSASLAGVSILIPWIWPVLILTVYEVIATVSDVNSDPEMKIGSLLEIGDRILIGYLCGSSILAALICSNFKNASLNISSGVTGSSEISAAVKQSNAFNLWNLALWLPVSSTVILFIGGQFSPVEAPIILFSISMVHSLSSLVGARIESTLFIPVVTGLGGMCLQWLGCDASIVILVVGLSVLTPIAIGKWNPTEDWLGFLIQVGPVLILMPETASMNVVNSDLQWLPDPATCVVSIGVFSVLTAMQRTSLQQRILPLSTVIIVQTTLNSILSFLDGRLTLVALSLTAFFASSIWFVTKGELIRELKSVSEKNRRIREVAASQASLSMSQDYHPVVEESRRKGMKESHGESYIEEVRHFPVVAISVIGIVSISLALYSFLTGPAPFLLLCAGSFLVIIVILEGQRSERIGIRLTDTLGSDTTAATAVIGVSCAVVLGHTNPSSSVRDMTDFGVATALTVMIAMSSLWNSDKGLEARRAMLNWIVYPLASTRIIGFVLIGSLPAPLGVNPFDGNMLSWTYPFVLLEAVLALCIFLDFLIDRQGGHEGHRRGADEVLFPFSVIVLSWGPAGILAAVKGVYSTVKGRRERVAATLALLLPISIVSLQPVLSSTSSLGGYVVVVELLIFICILFACLFRDLDRWIVPALQTSHVLVIVCSFAIFGLRSGILVLFIISSLAWSLGVVKFRKGLRVTGLVDLALATVFGIMIWLSDMDGAWLLAVTGFVSMELAIVLWLSQKNMQSLQID
;
A
#
# COMPACT_ATOMS: atom_id res chain seq x y z
N MET A 1 -14.57 7.80 -53.19
CA MET A 1 -14.27 8.55 -54.43
C MET A 1 -13.37 9.71 -53.99
N LYS A 2 -12.08 9.40 -53.82
CA LYS A 2 -10.93 9.90 -54.60
C LYS A 2 -10.62 11.38 -54.35
N ASP A 3 -9.43 11.55 -53.77
CA ASP A 3 -8.67 12.77 -53.52
C ASP A 3 -8.48 13.66 -54.76
N CYS A 4 -8.25 14.96 -54.55
CA CYS A 4 -6.97 15.66 -54.84
C CYS A 4 -7.13 17.17 -55.14
N GLU A 5 -5.99 17.87 -54.97
CA GLU A 5 -5.56 19.18 -55.50
C GLU A 5 -5.88 20.43 -54.67
N GLU A 6 -4.88 21.06 -53.99
CA GLU A 6 -3.82 21.98 -54.50
C GLU A 6 -4.41 23.36 -54.89
N ALA A 7 -3.82 24.56 -54.70
CA ALA A 7 -2.59 25.09 -54.12
C ALA A 7 -2.67 26.66 -54.18
N PHE A 8 -1.94 27.36 -53.30
CA PHE A 8 -1.21 28.64 -53.50
C PHE A 8 -1.89 29.99 -53.95
N TRP A 9 -2.00 30.94 -52.99
CA TRP A 9 -1.69 32.43 -52.96
C TRP A 9 -2.12 33.42 -54.09
N PRO A 10 -1.97 34.79 -53.97
CA PRO A 10 -2.10 35.78 -52.87
C PRO A 10 -2.83 37.13 -53.27
N LYS A 11 -2.88 38.10 -52.32
CA LYS A 11 -2.82 39.60 -52.44
C LYS A 11 -4.06 40.52 -52.27
N ASP A 12 -3.94 41.33 -51.21
CA ASP A 12 -4.03 42.80 -51.08
C ASP A 12 -5.36 43.58 -51.18
N CYS A 13 -5.72 44.26 -50.07
CA CYS A 13 -5.85 45.74 -49.92
C CYS A 13 -6.94 46.17 -48.91
N GLU A 14 -6.54 46.83 -47.82
CA GLU A 14 -7.39 47.73 -46.99
C GLU A 14 -7.63 49.08 -47.73
N PRO A 15 -8.58 49.94 -47.29
CA PRO A 15 -8.19 51.06 -46.40
C PRO A 15 -9.27 51.64 -45.41
N PHE A 16 -8.83 51.96 -44.18
CA PHE A 16 -8.91 53.25 -43.42
C PHE A 16 -10.22 53.89 -42.84
N ILE A 17 -10.28 54.05 -41.49
CA ILE A 17 -10.27 55.32 -40.67
C ILE A 17 -11.10 55.31 -39.34
N SER A 18 -10.33 55.31 -38.23
CA SER A 18 -10.39 56.05 -36.94
C SER A 18 -11.56 56.00 -35.93
N VAL A 19 -11.21 55.92 -34.62
CA VAL A 19 -11.58 56.80 -33.45
C VAL A 19 -11.21 56.06 -32.11
N PRO A 20 -10.85 56.73 -30.97
CA PRO A 20 -9.50 56.98 -30.48
C PRO A 20 -9.10 56.16 -29.22
N ILE A 21 -7.84 56.34 -28.80
CA ILE A 21 -7.22 55.73 -27.62
C ILE A 21 -7.48 56.59 -26.38
N GLN A 22 -7.95 55.97 -25.29
CA GLN A 22 -7.79 56.47 -23.93
C GLN A 22 -7.29 55.34 -23.02
N ARG A 23 -6.16 55.58 -22.34
CA ARG A 23 -5.38 54.64 -21.53
C ARG A 23 -6.15 54.13 -20.28
N SER A 24 -6.07 52.83 -20.00
CA SER A 24 -6.04 52.32 -18.63
C SER A 24 -5.11 51.11 -18.52
N ASN A 25 -4.15 51.22 -17.60
CA ASN A 25 -3.13 50.22 -17.27
C ASN A 25 -3.74 48.86 -16.89
N MET A 26 -3.24 47.77 -17.50
CA MET A 26 -3.37 46.42 -16.97
C MET A 26 -2.00 45.95 -16.44
N PRO A 27 -1.91 45.50 -15.18
CA PRO A 27 -0.92 44.51 -14.79
C PRO A 27 -1.66 43.23 -14.39
N LYS A 28 -1.41 42.08 -15.04
CA LYS A 28 -1.88 40.77 -14.51
C LYS A 28 -1.29 39.56 -15.24
N GLU A 29 0.03 39.39 -15.17
CA GLU A 29 0.66 38.07 -15.41
C GLU A 29 1.12 37.39 -14.11
N ARG A 30 1.20 38.12 -12.98
CA ARG A 30 1.40 37.51 -11.65
C ARG A 30 0.16 36.77 -11.13
N ASP A 31 -1.04 37.15 -11.57
CA ASP A 31 -2.27 36.50 -11.11
C ASP A 31 -2.49 35.11 -11.72
N VAL A 32 -1.87 34.77 -12.86
CA VAL A 32 -2.02 33.43 -13.46
C VAL A 32 -1.13 32.42 -12.73
N VAL A 33 0.08 32.83 -12.34
CA VAL A 33 1.01 31.97 -11.58
C VAL A 33 0.59 31.81 -10.12
N LEU A 34 0.05 32.86 -9.49
CA LEU A 34 -0.54 32.77 -8.14
C LEU A 34 -1.86 31.98 -8.12
N ARG A 35 -2.65 32.04 -9.19
CA ARG A 35 -3.86 31.21 -9.34
C ARG A 35 -3.51 29.73 -9.61
N ARG A 36 -2.35 29.44 -10.20
CA ARG A 36 -1.81 28.07 -10.33
C ARG A 36 -1.22 27.55 -9.02
N LYS A 37 -0.54 28.39 -8.23
CA LYS A 37 0.09 27.97 -6.97
C LYS A 37 -0.88 27.85 -5.79
N ASN A 38 -2.00 28.59 -5.81
CA ASN A 38 -3.12 28.36 -4.88
C ASN A 38 -4.00 27.16 -5.28
N PHE A 39 -3.80 26.58 -6.47
CA PHE A 39 -4.48 25.36 -6.91
C PHE A 39 -3.78 24.08 -6.40
N ASP A 40 -2.51 24.18 -6.00
CA ASP A 40 -1.72 23.04 -5.50
C ASP A 40 -1.76 22.89 -3.96
N SER A 41 -2.43 23.79 -3.23
CA SER A 41 -2.52 23.75 -1.76
C SER A 41 -3.91 23.52 -1.18
N ASP A 42 -4.94 23.43 -2.03
CA ASP A 42 -6.23 22.87 -1.67
C ASP A 42 -6.32 21.47 -2.28
N GLY A 43 -6.69 20.51 -1.44
CA GLY A 43 -6.59 19.08 -1.74
C GLY A 43 -7.28 18.67 -3.04
N ILE A 44 -6.60 17.78 -3.76
CA ILE A 44 -7.09 16.66 -4.55
C ILE A 44 -8.63 16.58 -4.67
N LEU A 45 -9.10 16.51 -5.93
CA LEU A 45 -10.47 16.36 -6.45
C LEU A 45 -11.22 17.65 -6.73
N GLU A 46 -11.03 18.19 -7.94
CA GLU A 46 -12.11 18.76 -8.77
C GLU A 46 -11.56 19.02 -10.19
N LEU A 47 -11.79 18.08 -11.10
CA LEU A 47 -11.52 18.24 -12.54
C LEU A 47 -12.60 17.47 -13.31
N SER A 48 -13.84 17.92 -13.20
CA SER A 48 -14.96 17.42 -14.00
C SER A 48 -16.00 18.51 -14.34
N GLY A 49 -15.58 19.76 -14.48
CA GLY A 49 -16.49 20.89 -14.72
C GLY A 49 -16.53 21.46 -16.15
N ASP A 50 -15.45 21.43 -16.92
CA ASP A 50 -15.30 22.35 -18.07
C ASP A 50 -14.92 21.70 -19.42
N LEU A 51 -15.30 20.43 -19.65
CA LEU A 51 -15.16 19.81 -20.97
C LEU A 51 -16.54 19.46 -21.53
N ASP A 52 -17.11 20.44 -22.24
CA ASP A 52 -18.31 20.29 -23.07
C ASP A 52 -17.97 19.42 -24.31
N PHE A 53 -17.82 18.11 -24.08
CA PHE A 53 -17.75 17.14 -25.17
C PHE A 53 -19.17 16.86 -25.65
N LYS A 54 -19.54 17.46 -26.78
CA LYS A 54 -20.67 17.01 -27.58
C LYS A 54 -20.47 15.54 -27.94
N PHE A 55 -21.33 14.68 -27.42
CA PHE A 55 -21.44 13.29 -27.87
C PHE A 55 -21.90 13.29 -29.33
N GLU A 56 -20.96 13.09 -30.24
CA GLU A 56 -21.24 12.67 -31.60
C GLU A 56 -21.52 11.17 -31.54
N ASP A 57 -22.78 10.79 -31.75
CA ASP A 57 -23.29 9.42 -31.70
C ASP A 57 -22.71 8.61 -32.88
N ARG A 58 -21.44 8.22 -32.76
CA ARG A 58 -20.80 7.29 -33.69
C ARG A 58 -21.27 5.90 -33.31
N GLY A 59 -22.19 5.39 -34.12
CA GLY A 59 -22.74 4.05 -34.04
C GLY A 59 -21.69 3.02 -33.62
N ILE A 60 -21.86 2.53 -32.40
CA ILE A 60 -21.05 1.48 -31.80
C ILE A 60 -21.32 0.21 -32.61
N VAL A 61 -20.38 -0.14 -33.49
CA VAL A 61 -20.29 -1.51 -33.99
C VAL A 61 -19.73 -2.35 -32.85
N ASP A 62 -20.65 -2.96 -32.12
CA ASP A 62 -20.39 -3.90 -31.03
C ASP A 62 -19.65 -5.13 -31.57
N LYS A 63 -18.33 -5.02 -31.70
CA LYS A 63 -17.48 -6.15 -32.06
C LYS A 63 -17.30 -7.00 -30.80
N LYS A 64 -18.32 -7.80 -30.48
CA LYS A 64 -18.26 -8.83 -29.43
C LYS A 64 -16.97 -9.64 -29.60
N SER A 65 -15.97 -9.37 -28.76
CA SER A 65 -14.91 -10.33 -28.50
C SER A 65 -15.58 -11.60 -27.97
N SER A 66 -15.24 -12.75 -28.54
CA SER A 66 -15.85 -14.04 -28.19
C SER A 66 -15.36 -14.48 -26.80
N PHE A 67 -16.01 -14.00 -25.75
CA PHE A 67 -15.78 -14.47 -24.38
C PHE A 67 -16.28 -15.91 -24.20
N ASP A 68 -15.77 -16.60 -23.19
CA ASP A 68 -16.29 -17.91 -22.83
C ASP A 68 -17.64 -17.75 -22.12
N ASP A 69 -18.75 -18.15 -22.77
CA ASP A 69 -20.11 -18.05 -22.20
C ASP A 69 -20.28 -18.67 -20.80
N ALA A 70 -19.45 -19.65 -20.40
CA ALA A 70 -19.52 -20.28 -19.09
C ALA A 70 -18.77 -19.48 -18.02
N LEU A 71 -17.60 -18.93 -18.38
CA LEU A 71 -16.80 -18.12 -17.47
C LEU A 71 -17.21 -16.65 -17.48
N GLY A 72 -17.90 -16.16 -18.49
CA GLY A 72 -18.22 -14.76 -18.70
C GLY A 72 -17.02 -13.94 -19.22
N PRO A 73 -17.13 -12.60 -19.23
CA PRO A 73 -16.03 -11.69 -19.57
C PRO A 73 -14.94 -11.68 -18.48
N ILE A 74 -14.25 -12.81 -18.32
CA ILE A 74 -13.01 -12.86 -17.54
C ILE A 74 -11.89 -12.37 -18.46
N PRO A 75 -11.15 -11.33 -18.07
CA PRO A 75 -10.01 -10.84 -18.83
C PRO A 75 -8.94 -11.94 -18.91
N GLU A 76 -8.36 -12.11 -20.09
CA GLU A 76 -7.15 -12.94 -20.22
C GLU A 76 -6.03 -12.33 -19.35
N ILE A 77 -5.35 -13.19 -18.57
CA ILE A 77 -4.28 -12.77 -17.64
C ILE A 77 -3.11 -12.16 -18.41
N PHE A 78 -2.76 -12.71 -19.58
CA PHE A 78 -1.72 -12.18 -20.45
C PHE A 78 -2.24 -11.88 -21.85
N SER A 79 -1.86 -10.73 -22.39
CA SER A 79 -2.16 -10.33 -23.77
C SER A 79 -0.89 -10.01 -24.54
N GLU A 80 -0.78 -10.48 -25.78
CA GLU A 80 0.35 -10.16 -26.69
C GLU A 80 0.17 -8.84 -27.45
N ASP A 81 -1.08 -8.41 -27.68
CA ASP A 81 -1.39 -7.19 -28.40
C ASP A 81 -1.52 -6.00 -27.44
N HIS A 82 -0.66 -4.99 -27.60
CA HIS A 82 -0.83 -3.65 -26.99
C HIS A 82 -2.03 -2.88 -27.54
N LYS A 83 -2.92 -3.53 -28.31
CA LYS A 83 -4.23 -2.97 -28.62
C LYS A 83 -5.04 -3.00 -27.33
N VAL A 84 -4.90 -1.91 -26.60
CA VAL A 84 -5.82 -1.44 -25.58
C VAL A 84 -7.22 -1.84 -26.06
N PRO A 85 -7.91 -2.80 -25.41
CA PRO A 85 -9.33 -2.92 -25.65
C PRO A 85 -9.89 -1.53 -25.37
N ASP A 86 -10.62 -0.97 -26.35
CA ASP A 86 -11.33 0.30 -26.19
C ASP A 86 -11.89 0.30 -24.78
N ARG A 87 -11.43 1.29 -24.01
CA ARG A 87 -11.77 1.56 -22.61
C ARG A 87 -12.96 0.70 -22.19
N PHE A 88 -12.73 -0.36 -21.42
CA PHE A 88 -13.77 -0.80 -20.51
C PHE A 88 -13.95 0.41 -19.57
N ASP A 89 -14.88 1.30 -19.91
CA ASP A 89 -15.37 2.37 -19.06
C ASP A 89 -16.14 1.69 -17.91
N LEU A 90 -15.41 0.96 -17.08
CA LEU A 90 -15.80 0.53 -15.74
C LEU A 90 -15.38 1.61 -14.73
N ALA A 91 -15.35 2.88 -15.14
CA ALA A 91 -15.53 3.93 -14.15
C ALA A 91 -16.98 3.78 -13.66
N PRO A 92 -17.22 3.26 -12.44
CA PRO A 92 -18.56 3.37 -11.90
C PRO A 92 -18.95 4.83 -12.01
N SER A 93 -20.17 5.11 -12.48
CA SER A 93 -20.72 6.46 -12.35
C SER A 93 -20.49 6.90 -10.90
N ILE A 94 -20.13 8.16 -10.66
CA ILE A 94 -20.03 8.71 -9.29
C ILE A 94 -21.29 8.35 -8.48
N ARG A 95 -22.43 8.27 -9.18
CA ARG A 95 -23.75 7.82 -8.71
C ARG A 95 -23.78 6.38 -8.14
N ASP A 96 -22.98 5.46 -8.67
CA ASP A 96 -22.92 4.06 -8.25
C ASP A 96 -22.03 3.88 -7.02
N THR A 97 -21.03 4.73 -6.82
CA THR A 97 -20.10 4.66 -5.67
C THR A 97 -20.82 4.94 -4.35
N GLU A 98 -21.68 5.96 -4.30
CA GLU A 98 -22.48 6.28 -3.10
C GLU A 98 -23.47 5.16 -2.75
N ARG A 99 -24.05 4.51 -3.77
CA ARG A 99 -24.88 3.33 -3.57
C ARG A 99 -24.05 2.19 -2.98
N ARG A 100 -22.87 1.91 -3.53
CA ARG A 100 -21.97 0.85 -3.04
C ARG A 100 -21.58 1.06 -1.57
N VAL A 101 -21.19 2.27 -1.18
CA VAL A 101 -20.84 2.58 0.22
C VAL A 101 -22.03 2.33 1.14
N ASN A 102 -23.22 2.79 0.77
CA ASN A 102 -24.44 2.53 1.55
C ASN A 102 -24.77 1.03 1.64
N TRP A 103 -24.52 0.24 0.60
CA TRP A 103 -24.65 -1.23 0.65
C TRP A 103 -23.71 -1.88 1.65
N VAL A 104 -22.42 -1.50 1.65
CA VAL A 104 -21.43 -2.01 2.62
C VAL A 104 -21.83 -1.63 4.04
N LEU A 105 -22.22 -0.38 4.27
CA LEU A 105 -22.65 0.10 5.59
C LEU A 105 -23.90 -0.60 6.09
N MET A 106 -24.87 -0.92 5.21
CA MET A 106 -26.02 -1.74 5.59
C MET A 106 -25.60 -3.14 6.06
N SER A 107 -24.63 -3.77 5.39
CA SER A 107 -24.09 -5.07 5.83
C SER A 107 -23.42 -4.98 7.20
N VAL A 108 -22.61 -3.94 7.45
CA VAL A 108 -21.99 -3.68 8.76
C VAL A 108 -23.06 -3.44 9.83
N MET A 109 -24.12 -2.69 9.51
CA MET A 109 -25.25 -2.46 10.40
C MET A 109 -25.93 -3.78 10.79
N VAL A 110 -26.16 -4.68 9.84
CA VAL A 110 -26.74 -6.01 10.14
C VAL A 110 -25.86 -6.79 11.12
N ILE A 111 -24.53 -6.75 10.95
CA ILE A 111 -23.58 -7.42 11.84
C ILE A 111 -23.59 -6.76 13.24
N ALA A 112 -23.53 -5.43 13.32
CA ALA A 112 -23.52 -4.68 14.57
C ALA A 112 -24.79 -4.94 15.41
N TYR A 113 -25.97 -4.90 14.80
CA TYR A 113 -27.22 -5.23 15.50
C TYR A 113 -27.32 -6.71 15.87
N SER A 114 -26.73 -7.62 15.09
CA SER A 114 -26.65 -9.04 15.46
C SER A 114 -25.79 -9.23 16.71
N ALA A 115 -24.60 -8.60 16.74
CA ALA A 115 -23.71 -8.62 17.89
C ALA A 115 -24.37 -7.98 19.12
N LEU A 116 -25.03 -6.83 18.94
CA LEU A 116 -25.79 -6.16 20.00
C LEU A 116 -26.86 -7.08 20.59
N SER A 117 -27.61 -7.77 19.74
CA SER A 117 -28.67 -8.69 20.19
C SER A 117 -28.13 -9.90 20.95
N LEU A 118 -26.99 -10.44 20.53
CA LEU A 118 -26.30 -11.52 21.22
C LEU A 118 -25.76 -11.06 22.58
N LEU A 119 -25.13 -9.89 22.64
CA LEU A 119 -24.62 -9.31 23.88
C LEU A 119 -25.75 -9.02 24.88
N ILE A 120 -26.89 -8.51 24.42
CA ILE A 120 -28.08 -8.34 25.27
C ILE A 120 -28.53 -9.69 25.85
N GLY A 121 -28.53 -10.75 25.03
CA GLY A 121 -28.95 -12.08 25.48
C GLY A 121 -28.01 -12.76 26.47
N LEU A 122 -26.70 -12.45 26.39
CA LEU A 122 -25.67 -13.01 27.26
C LEU A 122 -25.42 -12.21 28.54
N GLU A 123 -25.43 -10.87 28.46
CA GLU A 123 -25.05 -9.99 29.58
C GLU A 123 -26.22 -9.64 30.49
N MET A 124 -27.46 -9.65 29.96
CA MET A 124 -28.65 -9.27 30.72
C MET A 124 -29.41 -10.50 31.22
N ASP A 125 -30.07 -10.36 32.37
CA ASP A 125 -30.99 -11.38 32.88
C ASP A 125 -32.17 -11.61 31.91
N ALA A 126 -32.68 -12.84 31.85
CA ALA A 126 -33.74 -13.27 30.93
C ALA A 126 -34.98 -12.39 31.04
N GLY A 127 -35.30 -11.91 32.25
CA GLY A 127 -36.41 -10.98 32.49
C GLY A 127 -36.29 -9.63 31.78
N ALA A 128 -35.06 -9.16 31.51
CA ALA A 128 -34.79 -7.92 30.78
C ALA A 128 -34.45 -8.18 29.30
N ALA A 129 -33.68 -9.23 29.00
CA ALA A 129 -33.24 -9.57 27.66
C ALA A 129 -34.42 -9.88 26.71
N ILE A 130 -35.36 -10.74 27.13
CA ILE A 130 -36.49 -11.17 26.28
C ILE A 130 -37.35 -9.97 25.84
N PRO A 131 -37.82 -9.08 26.74
CA PRO A 131 -38.57 -7.90 26.33
C PRO A 131 -37.78 -6.97 25.41
N ILE A 132 -36.50 -6.70 25.70
CA ILE A 132 -35.66 -5.80 24.90
C ILE A 132 -35.49 -6.35 23.48
N LEU A 133 -35.19 -7.64 23.34
CA LEU A 133 -35.01 -8.29 22.03
C LEU A 133 -36.30 -8.35 21.23
N LEU A 134 -37.44 -8.64 21.88
CA LEU A 134 -38.76 -8.61 21.22
C LEU A 134 -39.14 -7.19 20.78
N VAL A 135 -38.86 -6.18 21.59
CA VAL A 135 -39.09 -4.77 21.22
C VAL A 135 -38.19 -4.39 20.06
N LEU A 136 -36.91 -4.74 20.09
CA LEU A 136 -35.96 -4.45 19.02
C LEU A 136 -36.36 -5.12 17.70
N ALA A 137 -36.76 -6.39 17.74
CA ALA A 137 -37.25 -7.12 16.56
C ALA A 137 -38.58 -6.54 16.05
N SER A 138 -39.49 -6.15 16.95
CA SER A 138 -40.77 -5.54 16.56
C SER A 138 -40.58 -4.16 15.92
N ILE A 139 -39.70 -3.33 16.48
CA ILE A 139 -39.31 -2.03 15.91
C ILE A 139 -38.68 -2.25 14.54
N GLY A 140 -37.78 -3.23 14.40
CA GLY A 140 -37.16 -3.54 13.12
C GLY A 140 -38.17 -3.98 12.06
N LEU A 141 -39.12 -4.87 12.38
CA LEU A 141 -40.19 -5.25 11.44
C LEU A 141 -41.10 -4.07 11.09
N PHE A 142 -41.40 -3.20 12.05
CA PHE A 142 -42.17 -1.99 11.82
C PHE A 142 -41.46 -1.00 10.89
N LEU A 143 -40.17 -0.75 11.12
CA LEU A 143 -39.34 0.07 10.23
C LEU A 143 -39.23 -0.57 8.84
N GLY A 144 -39.08 -1.90 8.77
CA GLY A 144 -39.08 -2.67 7.54
C GLY A 144 -40.34 -2.47 6.70
N GLU A 145 -41.51 -2.72 7.29
CA GLU A 145 -42.80 -2.54 6.63
C GLU A 145 -43.06 -1.09 6.19
N ARG A 146 -42.56 -0.10 6.95
CA ARG A 146 -42.67 1.32 6.60
C ARG A 146 -41.74 1.70 5.45
N TRP A 147 -40.49 1.28 5.49
CA TRP A 147 -39.44 1.73 4.58
C TRP A 147 -39.37 0.94 3.28
N ILE A 148 -39.82 -0.33 3.24
CA ILE A 148 -39.90 -1.13 2.01
C ILE A 148 -40.80 -0.47 0.95
N LYS A 149 -41.80 0.32 1.38
CA LYS A 149 -42.74 1.04 0.50
C LYS A 149 -42.11 2.24 -0.20
N ASP A 150 -41.03 2.80 0.35
CA ASP A 150 -40.30 3.92 -0.25
C ASP A 150 -39.15 3.36 -1.11
N VAL A 151 -39.10 3.77 -2.39
CA VAL A 151 -38.07 3.33 -3.34
C VAL A 151 -36.66 3.65 -2.84
N HIS A 152 -36.48 4.77 -2.12
CA HIS A 152 -35.18 5.19 -1.62
C HIS A 152 -34.74 4.46 -0.35
N LEU A 153 -35.70 4.01 0.48
CA LEU A 153 -35.45 3.31 1.74
C LEU A 153 -35.69 1.81 1.66
N ARG A 154 -36.07 1.27 0.48
CA ARG A 154 -36.43 -0.15 0.32
C ARG A 154 -35.35 -1.09 0.82
N LEU A 155 -34.09 -0.81 0.51
CA LEU A 155 -32.96 -1.63 0.93
C LEU A 155 -32.74 -1.60 2.44
N LEU A 156 -32.84 -0.41 3.06
CA LEU A 156 -32.74 -0.26 4.51
C LEU A 156 -33.92 -0.96 5.21
N GLY A 157 -35.12 -0.90 4.63
CA GLY A 157 -36.27 -1.65 5.11
C GLY A 157 -36.06 -3.17 5.08
N ILE A 158 -35.51 -3.70 3.97
CA ILE A 158 -35.13 -5.13 3.87
C ILE A 158 -34.06 -5.48 4.92
N ALA A 159 -33.06 -4.62 5.14
CA ALA A 159 -32.03 -4.84 6.17
C ALA A 159 -32.61 -4.95 7.58
N TRP A 160 -33.59 -4.10 7.93
CA TRP A 160 -34.29 -4.19 9.22
C TRP A 160 -35.14 -5.45 9.36
N VAL A 161 -35.75 -5.95 8.27
CA VAL A 161 -36.42 -7.28 8.30
C VAL A 161 -35.41 -8.40 8.58
N ILE A 162 -34.25 -8.38 7.93
CA ILE A 162 -33.17 -9.35 8.15
C ILE A 162 -32.66 -9.30 9.60
N ILE A 163 -32.41 -8.09 10.13
CA ILE A 163 -31.98 -7.87 11.53
C ILE A 163 -33.03 -8.44 12.49
N SER A 164 -34.31 -8.13 12.26
CA SER A 164 -35.39 -8.61 13.12
C SER A 164 -35.48 -10.13 13.14
N MET A 165 -35.37 -10.77 11.97
CA MET A 165 -35.35 -12.22 11.90
C MET A 165 -34.12 -12.82 12.58
N LYS A 166 -32.94 -12.21 12.44
CA LYS A 166 -31.71 -12.63 13.17
C LYS A 166 -31.89 -12.55 14.69
N ILE A 167 -32.46 -11.44 15.18
CA ILE A 167 -32.77 -11.26 16.61
C ILE A 167 -33.73 -12.36 17.08
N LEU A 168 -34.79 -12.66 16.32
CA LEU A 168 -35.76 -13.71 16.67
C LEU A 168 -35.14 -15.11 16.66
N TYR A 169 -34.27 -15.43 15.68
CA TYR A 169 -33.54 -16.70 15.67
C TYR A 169 -32.59 -16.82 16.86
N GLY A 170 -31.82 -15.77 17.15
CA GLY A 170 -30.92 -15.74 18.31
C GLY A 170 -31.68 -15.89 19.63
N ALA A 171 -32.78 -15.15 19.80
CA ALA A 171 -33.64 -15.29 20.98
C ALA A 171 -34.26 -16.69 21.09
N ALA A 172 -34.60 -17.33 19.96
CA ALA A 172 -35.14 -18.70 19.96
C ALA A 172 -34.10 -19.76 20.36
N LEU A 173 -32.83 -19.55 20.02
CA LEU A 173 -31.71 -20.42 20.41
C LEU A 173 -31.41 -20.39 21.90
N GLU A 174 -31.75 -19.29 22.61
CA GLU A 174 -31.52 -19.15 24.06
C GLU A 174 -32.71 -19.61 24.91
N LEU A 175 -33.81 -20.08 24.30
CA LEU A 175 -35.02 -20.49 25.03
C LEU A 175 -34.84 -21.76 25.86
N ASP A 176 -33.80 -22.57 25.62
CA ASP A 176 -33.44 -23.71 26.46
C ASP A 176 -32.49 -23.33 27.62
N ASN A 177 -31.85 -22.17 27.55
CA ASN A 177 -30.93 -21.67 28.57
C ASN A 177 -31.60 -20.70 29.55
N TRP A 178 -32.54 -19.88 29.08
CA TRP A 178 -33.20 -18.88 29.92
C TRP A 178 -34.19 -19.49 30.91
N VAL A 179 -34.22 -18.96 32.13
CA VAL A 179 -35.13 -19.38 33.19
C VAL A 179 -36.15 -18.27 33.45
N VAL A 180 -37.40 -18.49 33.04
CA VAL A 180 -38.52 -17.57 33.30
C VAL A 180 -39.73 -18.36 33.80
N GLY A 181 -39.95 -18.29 35.12
CA GLY A 181 -41.07 -18.98 35.77
C GLY A 181 -41.07 -20.49 35.49
N SER A 182 -42.25 -21.04 35.18
CA SER A 182 -42.41 -22.46 34.80
C SER A 182 -42.56 -22.69 33.28
N VAL A 183 -42.33 -21.65 32.46
CA VAL A 183 -42.55 -21.69 31.00
C VAL A 183 -41.26 -22.02 30.25
N LEU A 184 -40.12 -21.54 30.75
CA LEU A 184 -38.77 -21.84 30.24
C LEU A 184 -37.97 -22.58 31.32
N PRO A 185 -37.03 -23.46 30.96
CA PRO A 185 -36.47 -23.69 29.61
C PRO A 185 -37.30 -24.62 28.72
N LEU A 186 -37.22 -24.43 27.40
CA LEU A 186 -37.81 -25.34 26.40
C LEU A 186 -36.95 -26.59 26.19
N THR A 187 -37.57 -27.71 25.78
CA THR A 187 -36.84 -28.91 25.34
C THR A 187 -36.27 -28.73 23.92
N LEU A 188 -35.17 -29.43 23.60
CA LEU A 188 -34.50 -29.32 22.29
C LEU A 188 -35.44 -29.54 21.08
N PRO A 189 -36.39 -30.51 21.07
CA PRO A 189 -37.36 -30.63 19.98
C PRO A 189 -38.32 -29.43 19.87
N GLN A 190 -38.67 -28.80 20.99
CA GLN A 190 -39.53 -27.61 21.00
C GLN A 190 -38.78 -26.38 20.47
N VAL A 191 -37.49 -26.24 20.77
CA VAL A 191 -36.61 -25.22 20.15
C VAL A 191 -36.50 -25.45 18.64
N GLY A 192 -36.27 -26.70 18.22
CA GLY A 192 -36.25 -27.07 16.79
C GLY A 192 -37.56 -26.74 16.07
N LEU A 193 -38.72 -26.96 16.72
CA LEU A 193 -40.03 -26.59 16.17
C LEU A 193 -40.22 -25.07 16.10
N ALA A 194 -39.78 -24.33 17.12
CA ALA A 194 -39.82 -22.86 17.13
C ALA A 194 -38.94 -22.28 15.99
N LEU A 195 -37.74 -22.82 15.80
CA LEU A 195 -36.84 -22.44 14.70
C LEU A 195 -37.43 -22.79 13.33
N CYS A 196 -38.01 -23.98 13.16
CA CYS A 196 -38.72 -24.34 11.92
C CYS A 196 -39.90 -23.41 11.62
N SER A 197 -40.67 -23.02 12.65
CA SER A 197 -41.76 -22.05 12.52
C SER A 197 -41.23 -20.68 12.09
N LEU A 198 -40.12 -20.21 12.67
CA LEU A 198 -39.46 -18.98 12.26
C LEU A 198 -38.89 -19.07 10.84
N VAL A 199 -38.37 -20.22 10.39
CA VAL A 199 -37.99 -20.46 8.99
C VAL A 199 -39.19 -20.35 8.06
N CYS A 200 -40.34 -20.95 8.42
CA CYS A 200 -41.57 -20.80 7.64
C CYS A 200 -42.02 -19.35 7.55
N LEU A 201 -42.03 -18.63 8.68
CA LEU A 201 -42.30 -17.18 8.71
C LEU A 201 -41.34 -16.41 7.80
N ASN A 202 -40.05 -16.71 7.84
CA ASN A 202 -39.04 -16.04 7.03
C ASN A 202 -39.22 -16.32 5.53
N ILE A 203 -39.57 -17.55 5.15
CA ILE A 203 -39.96 -17.89 3.78
C ILE A 203 -41.19 -17.07 3.37
N LEU A 204 -42.23 -16.96 4.21
CA LEU A 204 -43.41 -16.14 3.92
C LEU A 204 -43.05 -14.65 3.77
N LEU A 205 -42.19 -14.12 4.64
CA LEU A 205 -41.69 -12.74 4.52
C LEU A 205 -40.90 -12.53 3.23
N SER A 206 -40.13 -13.53 2.79
CA SER A 206 -39.40 -13.46 1.53
C SER A 206 -40.31 -13.36 0.30
N TYR A 207 -41.46 -14.06 0.32
CA TYR A 207 -42.48 -13.93 -0.72
C TYR A 207 -43.28 -12.63 -0.59
N ARG A 208 -43.56 -12.17 0.64
CA ARG A 208 -44.29 -10.92 0.89
C ARG A 208 -43.51 -9.68 0.43
N TYR A 209 -42.20 -9.65 0.69
CA TYR A 209 -41.34 -8.51 0.35
C TYR A 209 -40.57 -8.68 -0.96
N ASP A 210 -40.79 -9.81 -1.65
CA ASP A 210 -40.08 -10.25 -2.85
C ASP A 210 -38.56 -10.02 -2.75
N SER A 211 -37.95 -10.67 -1.76
CA SER A 211 -36.54 -10.49 -1.43
C SER A 211 -35.80 -11.82 -1.37
N ASP A 212 -34.86 -11.98 -2.32
CA ASP A 212 -33.96 -13.13 -2.37
C ASP A 212 -33.07 -13.21 -1.13
N ALA A 213 -32.68 -12.08 -0.52
CA ALA A 213 -31.83 -12.04 0.67
C ALA A 213 -32.52 -12.61 1.91
N VAL A 214 -33.83 -12.36 2.04
CA VAL A 214 -34.66 -12.91 3.12
C VAL A 214 -34.86 -14.41 2.92
N ALA A 215 -35.08 -14.86 1.67
CA ALA A 215 -35.16 -16.28 1.33
C ALA A 215 -33.85 -17.03 1.60
N ALA A 216 -32.71 -16.43 1.24
CA ALA A 216 -31.37 -16.95 1.51
C ALA A 216 -31.15 -17.16 3.02
N GLN A 217 -31.48 -16.17 3.85
CA GLN A 217 -31.39 -16.29 5.31
C GLN A 217 -32.20 -17.49 5.83
N ALA A 218 -33.45 -17.66 5.37
CA ALA A 218 -34.30 -18.77 5.78
C ALA A 218 -33.67 -20.13 5.44
N THR A 219 -33.08 -20.26 4.26
CA THR A 219 -32.44 -21.50 3.81
C THR A 219 -31.12 -21.80 4.52
N LEU A 220 -30.32 -20.79 4.86
CA LEU A 220 -29.09 -20.95 5.65
C LEU A 220 -29.41 -21.41 7.07
N VAL A 221 -30.45 -20.83 7.68
CA VAL A 221 -30.92 -21.27 9.00
C VAL A 221 -31.46 -22.69 8.92
N LEU A 222 -32.18 -23.05 7.85
CA LEU A 222 -32.65 -24.43 7.66
C LEU A 222 -31.50 -25.43 7.53
N LEU A 223 -30.40 -25.08 6.86
CA LEU A 223 -29.19 -25.91 6.81
C LEU A 223 -28.58 -26.09 8.21
N ALA A 224 -28.52 -25.03 9.02
CA ALA A 224 -28.05 -25.11 10.41
C ALA A 224 -28.95 -26.01 11.28
N ILE A 225 -30.27 -25.89 11.14
CA ILE A 225 -31.22 -26.80 11.80
C ILE A 225 -31.02 -28.23 11.29
N GLY A 226 -30.84 -28.43 9.99
CA GLY A 226 -30.58 -29.74 9.38
C GLY A 226 -29.31 -30.41 9.90
N SER A 227 -28.25 -29.64 10.16
CA SER A 227 -27.03 -30.11 10.82
C SER A 227 -27.27 -30.60 12.24
N SER A 228 -28.15 -29.91 12.99
CA SER A 228 -28.50 -30.30 14.36
C SER A 228 -29.41 -31.52 14.45
N ALA A 229 -30.02 -31.96 13.34
CA ALA A 229 -30.89 -33.14 13.32
C ALA A 229 -30.16 -34.43 13.71
N GLY A 230 -28.82 -34.44 13.61
CA GLY A 230 -27.98 -35.54 14.09
C GLY A 230 -28.11 -35.81 15.58
N SER A 231 -28.41 -34.78 16.38
CA SER A 231 -28.66 -34.89 17.82
C SER A 231 -29.82 -35.84 18.17
N VAL A 232 -30.77 -35.97 17.25
CA VAL A 232 -31.98 -36.79 17.41
C VAL A 232 -31.90 -38.08 16.60
N ALA A 233 -31.35 -38.03 15.38
CA ALA A 233 -31.44 -39.11 14.39
C ALA A 233 -30.08 -39.63 13.89
N GLY A 234 -28.98 -39.25 14.53
CA GLY A 234 -27.62 -39.68 14.20
C GLY A 234 -27.16 -39.24 12.81
N GLU A 235 -26.09 -39.88 12.32
CA GLU A 235 -25.46 -39.59 11.01
C GLU A 235 -26.47 -39.58 9.84
N ASN A 236 -27.41 -40.54 9.84
CA ASN A 236 -28.43 -40.63 8.80
C ASN A 236 -29.40 -39.44 8.83
N GLY A 237 -29.71 -38.92 10.02
CA GLY A 237 -30.53 -37.72 10.21
C GLY A 237 -29.89 -36.48 9.61
N VAL A 238 -28.58 -36.30 9.82
CA VAL A 238 -27.80 -35.20 9.23
C VAL A 238 -27.85 -35.28 7.70
N ILE A 239 -27.49 -36.42 7.11
CA ILE A 239 -27.42 -36.56 5.64
C ILE A 239 -28.79 -36.31 5.01
N ILE A 240 -29.86 -36.91 5.54
CA ILE A 240 -31.22 -36.75 5.00
C ILE A 240 -31.70 -35.30 5.10
N MET A 241 -31.53 -34.67 6.28
CA MET A 241 -31.99 -33.30 6.49
C MET A 241 -31.17 -32.27 5.70
N LEU A 242 -29.85 -32.47 5.54
CA LEU A 242 -29.02 -31.63 4.69
C LEU A 242 -29.39 -31.77 3.21
N LEU A 243 -29.54 -33.01 2.70
CA LEU A 243 -30.01 -33.22 1.33
C LEU A 243 -31.41 -32.63 1.11
N GLY A 244 -32.31 -32.77 2.08
CA GLY A 244 -33.64 -32.15 2.05
C GLY A 244 -33.59 -30.63 2.02
N SER A 245 -32.72 -30.02 2.84
CA SER A 245 -32.52 -28.57 2.90
C SER A 245 -31.91 -28.02 1.60
N ILE A 246 -30.91 -28.72 1.04
CA ILE A 246 -30.29 -28.39 -0.25
C ILE A 246 -31.31 -28.50 -1.38
N PHE A 247 -32.12 -29.57 -1.39
CA PHE A 247 -33.19 -29.76 -2.37
C PHE A 247 -34.24 -28.65 -2.28
N LEU A 248 -34.64 -28.26 -1.05
CA LEU A 248 -35.59 -27.17 -0.84
C LEU A 248 -35.03 -25.83 -1.35
N LEU A 249 -33.78 -25.52 -1.00
CA LEU A 249 -33.09 -24.31 -1.47
C LEU A 249 -33.05 -24.24 -3.01
N HIS A 250 -32.62 -25.33 -3.64
CA HIS A 250 -32.60 -25.48 -5.10
C HIS A 250 -34.00 -25.42 -5.73
N SER A 251 -35.02 -25.91 -5.04
CA SER A 251 -36.42 -25.82 -5.46
C SER A 251 -36.96 -24.39 -5.39
N ILE A 252 -36.65 -23.65 -4.32
CA ILE A 252 -37.01 -22.22 -4.18
C ILE A 252 -36.29 -21.40 -5.26
N ALA A 253 -35.00 -21.67 -5.51
CA ALA A 253 -34.25 -21.04 -6.59
C ALA A 253 -34.89 -21.29 -7.96
N SER A 254 -35.30 -22.54 -8.23
CA SER A 254 -36.03 -22.92 -9.46
C SER A 254 -37.38 -22.22 -9.57
N ASN A 255 -38.16 -22.15 -8.49
CA ASN A 255 -39.49 -21.53 -8.50
C ASN A 255 -39.41 -20.02 -8.72
N ARG A 256 -38.46 -19.35 -8.05
CA ARG A 256 -38.23 -17.90 -8.17
C ARG A 256 -37.44 -17.53 -9.41
N SER A 257 -36.94 -18.51 -10.18
CA SER A 257 -35.98 -18.30 -11.28
C SER A 257 -34.78 -17.43 -10.86
N SER A 258 -34.31 -17.59 -9.62
CA SER A 258 -33.30 -16.73 -9.00
C SER A 258 -31.91 -17.34 -9.13
N GLY A 259 -31.04 -16.66 -9.89
CA GLY A 259 -29.62 -16.98 -9.95
C GLY A 259 -28.89 -16.74 -8.62
N ASN A 260 -29.36 -15.81 -7.79
CA ASN A 260 -28.82 -15.53 -6.45
C ASN A 260 -28.92 -16.75 -5.52
N LEU A 261 -30.13 -17.32 -5.42
CA LEU A 261 -30.37 -18.50 -4.58
C LEU A 261 -29.69 -19.75 -5.14
N ALA A 262 -29.65 -19.90 -6.47
CA ALA A 262 -28.94 -21.02 -7.11
C ALA A 262 -27.44 -20.98 -6.82
N ALA A 263 -26.81 -19.79 -6.96
CA ALA A 263 -25.40 -19.58 -6.62
C ALA A 263 -25.09 -19.93 -5.16
N LEU A 264 -25.93 -19.42 -4.25
CA LEU A 264 -25.80 -19.67 -2.82
C LEU A 264 -25.98 -21.16 -2.49
N GLY A 265 -26.97 -21.83 -3.08
CA GLY A 265 -27.19 -23.25 -2.86
C GLY A 265 -26.02 -24.13 -3.32
N ILE A 266 -25.39 -23.79 -4.44
CA ILE A 266 -24.19 -24.50 -4.91
C ILE A 266 -23.01 -24.29 -3.96
N ALA A 267 -22.82 -23.06 -3.49
CA ALA A 267 -21.74 -22.71 -2.57
C ALA A 267 -21.88 -23.41 -1.21
N MET A 268 -23.06 -23.31 -0.61
CA MET A 268 -23.29 -23.76 0.76
C MET A 268 -23.31 -25.28 0.87
N SER A 269 -23.76 -26.01 -0.16
CA SER A 269 -23.94 -27.46 -0.03
C SER A 269 -22.62 -28.21 0.22
N ASN A 270 -21.55 -27.95 -0.54
CA ASN A 270 -20.26 -28.61 -0.31
C ASN A 270 -19.57 -28.11 0.97
N LEU A 271 -19.72 -26.82 1.29
CA LEU A 271 -19.13 -26.24 2.49
C LEU A 271 -19.72 -26.84 3.77
N TRP A 272 -21.04 -27.07 3.78
CA TRP A 272 -21.74 -27.64 4.93
C TRP A 272 -21.37 -29.11 5.17
N PHE A 273 -21.28 -29.93 4.12
CA PHE A 273 -20.74 -31.29 4.25
C PHE A 273 -19.27 -31.28 4.69
N GLY A 274 -18.47 -30.33 4.19
CA GLY A 274 -17.08 -30.15 4.63
C GLY A 274 -16.97 -29.85 6.12
N MET A 275 -17.81 -28.97 6.65
CA MET A 275 -17.86 -28.66 8.09
C MET A 275 -18.07 -29.93 8.93
N HIS A 276 -19.06 -30.76 8.59
CA HIS A 276 -19.37 -31.99 9.32
C HIS A 276 -18.28 -33.06 9.28
N VAL A 277 -17.35 -32.97 8.33
CA VAL A 277 -16.22 -33.91 8.20
C VAL A 277 -14.96 -33.31 8.81
N ALA A 278 -14.83 -31.98 8.81
CA ALA A 278 -13.70 -31.27 9.40
C ALA A 278 -13.78 -31.14 10.93
N THR A 279 -14.97 -31.29 11.52
CA THR A 279 -15.19 -31.18 12.97
C THR A 279 -15.60 -32.52 13.57
N ASP A 280 -15.07 -32.85 14.75
CA ASP A 280 -15.51 -34.00 15.58
C ASP A 280 -16.92 -33.83 16.19
N GLY A 281 -17.68 -32.84 15.69
CA GLY A 281 -18.91 -32.34 16.27
C GLY A 281 -18.65 -31.14 17.18
N PHE A 282 -19.61 -30.21 17.22
CA PHE A 282 -19.52 -29.01 18.07
C PHE A 282 -20.91 -28.47 18.40
N GLU A 283 -21.00 -27.64 19.43
CA GLU A 283 -22.24 -27.03 19.88
C GLU A 283 -22.27 -25.54 19.48
N VAL A 284 -23.41 -25.09 18.95
CA VAL A 284 -23.69 -23.68 18.64
C VAL A 284 -24.97 -23.28 19.34
N GLY A 285 -24.85 -22.63 20.51
CA GLY A 285 -26.00 -22.41 21.39
C GLY A 285 -26.65 -23.75 21.73
N SER A 286 -27.96 -23.86 21.54
CA SER A 286 -28.73 -25.09 21.72
C SER A 286 -28.48 -26.18 20.64
N LEU A 287 -27.77 -25.88 19.55
CA LEU A 287 -27.64 -26.79 18.40
C LEU A 287 -26.39 -27.65 18.51
N THR A 288 -26.57 -28.97 18.67
CA THR A 288 -25.45 -29.92 18.65
C THR A 288 -25.24 -30.47 17.23
N ILE A 289 -24.08 -30.20 16.64
CA ILE A 289 -23.69 -30.63 15.29
C ILE A 289 -22.91 -31.95 15.40
N VAL A 290 -23.34 -32.98 14.67
CA VAL A 290 -22.77 -34.34 14.72
C VAL A 290 -21.84 -34.59 13.54
N ALA A 291 -20.68 -35.22 13.77
CA ALA A 291 -19.72 -35.55 12.72
C ALA A 291 -20.24 -36.62 11.74
N LEU A 292 -19.72 -36.59 10.50
CA LEU A 292 -19.97 -37.61 9.48
C LEU A 292 -18.77 -38.55 9.36
N GLU A 293 -18.86 -39.73 9.98
CA GLU A 293 -17.75 -40.68 10.08
C GLU A 293 -17.70 -41.72 8.96
N SER A 294 -18.84 -42.06 8.32
CA SER A 294 -18.88 -43.16 7.34
C SER A 294 -18.40 -42.71 5.95
N PRO A 295 -17.24 -43.21 5.45
CA PRO A 295 -16.68 -42.75 4.18
C PRO A 295 -17.60 -43.03 3.00
N LEU A 296 -18.24 -44.20 2.98
CA LEU A 296 -19.16 -44.60 1.91
C LEU A 296 -20.42 -43.72 1.87
N LYS A 297 -21.02 -43.43 3.02
CA LYS A 297 -22.23 -42.58 3.08
C LYS A 297 -21.91 -41.14 2.67
N LEU A 298 -20.78 -40.61 3.15
CA LEU A 298 -20.28 -39.30 2.75
C LEU A 298 -20.02 -39.24 1.24
N PHE A 299 -19.35 -40.26 0.68
CA PHE A 299 -19.05 -40.33 -0.74
C PHE A 299 -20.32 -40.32 -1.61
N LEU A 300 -21.34 -41.10 -1.23
CA LEU A 300 -22.63 -41.13 -1.93
C LEU A 300 -23.39 -39.80 -1.79
N ALA A 301 -23.36 -39.16 -0.62
CA ALA A 301 -23.96 -37.85 -0.42
C ALA A 301 -23.27 -36.79 -1.31
N LEU A 302 -21.94 -36.81 -1.40
CA LEU A 302 -21.17 -35.91 -2.27
C LEU A 302 -21.43 -36.15 -3.76
N ILE A 303 -21.68 -37.40 -4.19
CA ILE A 303 -22.14 -37.68 -5.56
C ILE A 303 -23.47 -36.99 -5.84
N ALA A 304 -24.44 -37.13 -4.93
CA ALA A 304 -25.76 -36.50 -5.08
C ALA A 304 -25.66 -34.97 -5.12
N VAL A 305 -24.92 -34.38 -4.19
CA VAL A 305 -24.75 -32.92 -4.08
C VAL A 305 -24.01 -32.34 -5.30
N ASN A 306 -22.86 -32.89 -5.69
CA ASN A 306 -22.08 -32.37 -6.81
C ASN A 306 -22.83 -32.55 -8.15
N SER A 307 -23.62 -33.61 -8.29
CA SER A 307 -24.49 -33.80 -9.46
C SER A 307 -25.60 -32.76 -9.51
N LEU A 308 -26.30 -32.50 -8.40
CA LEU A 308 -27.33 -31.46 -8.30
C LEU A 308 -26.75 -30.07 -8.57
N ASN A 309 -25.58 -29.77 -8.02
CA ASN A 309 -24.89 -28.51 -8.22
C ASN A 309 -24.48 -28.30 -9.68
N ALA A 310 -23.92 -29.32 -10.34
CA ALA A 310 -23.59 -29.25 -11.76
C ALA A 310 -24.82 -29.03 -12.65
N VAL A 311 -25.97 -29.62 -12.30
CA VAL A 311 -27.25 -29.38 -13.00
C VAL A 311 -27.72 -27.94 -12.80
N MET A 312 -27.68 -27.41 -11.58
CA MET A 312 -28.09 -26.03 -11.30
C MET A 312 -27.16 -25.01 -11.95
N ALA A 313 -25.84 -25.24 -11.90
CA ALA A 313 -24.85 -24.42 -12.60
C ALA A 313 -25.08 -24.41 -14.12
N THR A 314 -25.50 -25.54 -14.70
CA THR A 314 -25.85 -25.62 -16.13
C THR A 314 -27.13 -24.86 -16.44
N ARG A 315 -28.17 -24.99 -15.60
CA ARG A 315 -29.49 -24.39 -15.83
C ARG A 315 -29.47 -22.87 -15.72
N PHE A 316 -28.74 -22.35 -14.73
CA PHE A 316 -28.71 -20.92 -14.41
C PHE A 316 -27.44 -20.24 -14.92
N SER A 317 -26.64 -20.88 -15.78
CA SER A 317 -25.31 -20.40 -16.22
C SER A 317 -25.28 -18.93 -16.67
N SER A 318 -26.36 -18.47 -17.31
CA SER A 318 -26.53 -17.11 -17.83
C SER A 318 -27.33 -16.16 -16.93
N SER A 319 -27.74 -16.59 -15.73
CA SER A 319 -28.53 -15.78 -14.80
C SER A 319 -27.65 -14.82 -13.99
N GLU A 320 -28.17 -13.63 -13.70
CA GLU A 320 -27.50 -12.68 -12.81
C GLU A 320 -27.47 -13.21 -11.37
N ASN A 321 -26.39 -12.90 -10.64
CA ASN A 321 -26.20 -13.37 -9.28
C ASN A 321 -25.30 -12.45 -8.45
N TRP A 322 -25.52 -12.43 -7.14
CA TRP A 322 -24.79 -11.59 -6.18
C TRP A 322 -23.28 -11.79 -6.22
N PHE A 323 -22.81 -13.02 -6.41
CA PHE A 323 -21.38 -13.30 -6.39
C PHE A 323 -20.68 -12.78 -7.67
N SER A 324 -21.31 -12.92 -8.83
CA SER A 324 -20.85 -12.32 -10.09
C SER A 324 -20.82 -10.79 -10.01
N SER A 325 -21.89 -10.17 -9.50
CA SER A 325 -21.91 -8.73 -9.23
C SER A 325 -20.88 -8.33 -8.18
N GLY A 326 -20.65 -9.15 -7.15
CA GLY A 326 -19.64 -8.94 -6.13
C GLY A 326 -18.22 -8.95 -6.69
N LEU A 327 -17.92 -9.91 -7.58
CA LEU A 327 -16.64 -9.97 -8.28
C LEU A 327 -16.48 -8.80 -9.26
N GLU A 328 -17.57 -8.34 -9.89
CA GLU A 328 -17.58 -7.13 -10.74
C GLU A 328 -17.31 -5.87 -9.90
N LEU A 329 -17.88 -5.79 -8.69
CA LEU A 329 -17.62 -4.71 -7.72
C LEU A 329 -16.16 -4.70 -7.24
N LEU A 330 -15.56 -5.87 -7.04
CA LEU A 330 -14.14 -6.05 -6.71
C LEU A 330 -13.23 -5.82 -7.92
N GLY A 331 -13.80 -5.59 -9.10
CA GLY A 331 -13.10 -5.42 -10.37
C GLY A 331 -12.51 -6.72 -10.94
N ILE A 332 -12.79 -7.88 -10.37
CA ILE A 332 -12.26 -9.17 -10.88
C ILE A 332 -12.88 -9.54 -12.25
N GLY A 333 -13.98 -8.88 -12.62
CA GLY A 333 -14.77 -9.10 -13.85
C GLY A 333 -16.20 -9.52 -13.48
N LYS A 334 -17.10 -9.68 -14.47
CA LYS A 334 -18.47 -10.19 -14.26
C LYS A 334 -18.55 -11.66 -14.69
N PRO A 335 -17.98 -12.62 -13.95
CA PRO A 335 -17.97 -14.01 -14.38
C PRO A 335 -19.40 -14.57 -14.50
N GLY A 336 -19.61 -15.47 -15.46
CA GLY A 336 -20.88 -16.19 -15.59
C GLY A 336 -21.20 -16.98 -14.32
N LEU A 337 -22.47 -17.22 -14.04
CA LEU A 337 -22.87 -17.96 -12.83
C LEU A 337 -22.18 -19.32 -12.77
N TRP A 338 -21.98 -19.98 -13.91
CA TRP A 338 -21.29 -21.27 -13.97
C TRP A 338 -19.86 -21.18 -13.41
N GLY A 339 -19.06 -20.22 -13.88
CA GLY A 339 -17.69 -20.03 -13.40
C GLY A 339 -17.61 -19.76 -11.91
N VAL A 340 -18.52 -18.91 -11.39
CA VAL A 340 -18.62 -18.62 -9.96
C VAL A 340 -19.05 -19.83 -9.14
N SER A 341 -20.00 -20.60 -9.67
CA SER A 341 -20.51 -21.82 -9.03
C SER A 341 -19.41 -22.87 -8.88
N VAL A 342 -18.58 -23.04 -9.91
CA VAL A 342 -17.42 -23.93 -9.86
C VAL A 342 -16.44 -23.48 -8.79
N LEU A 343 -16.09 -22.18 -8.76
CA LEU A 343 -15.18 -21.62 -7.77
C LEU A 343 -15.67 -21.89 -6.34
N LEU A 344 -16.93 -21.56 -6.04
CA LEU A 344 -17.50 -21.76 -4.70
C LEU A 344 -17.63 -23.25 -4.34
N SER A 345 -17.96 -24.10 -5.32
CA SER A 345 -18.06 -25.54 -5.10
C SER A 345 -16.69 -26.19 -4.86
N VAL A 346 -15.64 -25.69 -5.51
CA VAL A 346 -14.24 -26.07 -5.26
C VAL A 346 -13.81 -25.62 -3.87
N SER A 347 -14.14 -24.39 -3.44
CA SER A 347 -13.87 -23.93 -2.08
C SER A 347 -14.50 -24.83 -1.02
N GLY A 348 -15.76 -25.22 -1.19
CA GLY A 348 -16.41 -26.18 -0.29
C GLY A 348 -15.78 -27.58 -0.34
N ALA A 349 -15.41 -28.04 -1.53
CA ALA A 349 -14.75 -29.33 -1.70
C ALA A 349 -13.34 -29.37 -1.07
N LEU A 350 -12.61 -28.25 -1.05
CA LEU A 350 -11.30 -28.15 -0.39
C LEU A 350 -11.40 -28.41 1.12
N VAL A 351 -12.48 -27.97 1.77
CA VAL A 351 -12.71 -28.25 3.20
C VAL A 351 -12.89 -29.75 3.44
N VAL A 352 -13.73 -30.41 2.63
CA VAL A 352 -13.93 -31.88 2.70
C VAL A 352 -12.64 -32.64 2.39
N VAL A 353 -11.91 -32.22 1.36
CA VAL A 353 -10.68 -32.89 0.92
C VAL A 353 -9.59 -32.73 1.96
N GLY A 354 -9.45 -31.54 2.56
CA GLY A 354 -8.50 -31.28 3.63
C GLY A 354 -8.75 -32.12 4.88
N SER A 355 -10.01 -32.36 5.24
CA SER A 355 -10.38 -33.16 6.42
C SER A 355 -10.23 -34.67 6.23
N VAL A 356 -10.26 -35.18 4.99
CA VAL A 356 -10.11 -36.63 4.70
C VAL A 356 -8.78 -36.95 4.01
N ARG A 357 -7.82 -36.01 4.05
CA ARG A 357 -6.53 -36.14 3.33
C ARG A 357 -5.67 -37.31 3.79
N GLU A 358 -5.88 -37.84 5.00
CA GLU A 358 -5.21 -39.05 5.50
C GLU A 358 -5.45 -40.27 4.59
N ASN A 359 -6.62 -40.31 3.93
CA ASN A 359 -6.92 -41.28 2.89
C ASN A 359 -6.81 -40.63 1.51
N ALA A 360 -5.58 -40.55 0.99
CA ALA A 360 -5.29 -39.99 -0.33
C ALA A 360 -6.20 -40.56 -1.44
N ALA A 361 -6.51 -41.86 -1.40
CA ALA A 361 -7.38 -42.51 -2.39
C ALA A 361 -8.79 -41.91 -2.42
N PHE A 362 -9.35 -41.64 -1.24
CA PHE A 362 -10.66 -41.02 -1.06
C PHE A 362 -10.65 -39.55 -1.49
N ALA A 363 -9.63 -38.80 -1.07
CA ALA A 363 -9.45 -37.39 -1.44
C ALA A 363 -9.33 -37.21 -2.97
N PHE A 364 -8.53 -38.03 -3.64
CA PHE A 364 -8.43 -38.04 -5.10
C PHE A 364 -9.77 -38.39 -5.78
N ALA A 365 -10.56 -39.29 -5.18
CA ALA A 365 -11.85 -39.70 -5.74
C ALA A 365 -12.87 -38.55 -5.73
N ILE A 366 -12.90 -37.74 -4.66
CA ILE A 366 -13.75 -36.55 -4.56
C ILE A 366 -13.33 -35.51 -5.61
N VAL A 367 -12.04 -35.23 -5.76
CA VAL A 367 -11.54 -34.26 -6.73
C VAL A 367 -11.80 -34.70 -8.16
N ALA A 368 -11.61 -35.99 -8.46
CA ALA A 368 -11.92 -36.55 -9.77
C ALA A 368 -13.43 -36.46 -10.07
N LEU A 369 -14.29 -36.82 -9.11
CA LEU A 369 -15.76 -36.70 -9.21
C LEU A 369 -16.18 -35.26 -9.52
N LEU A 370 -15.67 -34.30 -8.75
CA LEU A 370 -15.92 -32.88 -8.93
C LEU A 370 -15.52 -32.42 -10.33
N SER A 371 -14.32 -32.80 -10.77
CA SER A 371 -13.78 -32.47 -12.09
C SER A 371 -14.66 -33.03 -13.20
N LEU A 372 -15.13 -34.28 -13.10
CA LEU A 372 -16.00 -34.89 -14.10
C LEU A 372 -17.39 -34.23 -14.14
N CYS A 373 -18.00 -33.94 -12.99
CA CYS A 373 -19.31 -33.28 -12.91
C CYS A 373 -19.27 -31.89 -13.55
N TYR A 374 -18.29 -31.07 -13.15
CA TYR A 374 -18.18 -29.71 -13.64
C TYR A 374 -17.68 -29.64 -15.08
N PHE A 375 -16.72 -30.48 -15.50
CA PHE A 375 -16.29 -30.50 -16.89
C PHE A 375 -17.40 -30.94 -17.85
N ALA A 376 -18.25 -31.89 -17.43
CA ALA A 376 -19.44 -32.26 -18.19
C ALA A 376 -20.41 -31.08 -18.31
N SER A 377 -20.71 -30.40 -17.20
CA SER A 377 -21.57 -29.21 -17.19
C SER A 377 -21.02 -28.07 -18.07
N TYR A 378 -19.71 -27.83 -18.03
CA TYR A 378 -19.01 -26.85 -18.87
C TYR A 378 -19.28 -27.07 -20.36
N LEU A 379 -19.08 -28.31 -20.83
CA LEU A 379 -19.29 -28.64 -22.23
C LEU A 379 -20.73 -28.40 -22.67
N VAL A 380 -21.71 -28.61 -21.78
CA VAL A 380 -23.12 -28.30 -22.05
C VAL A 380 -23.34 -26.79 -22.18
N VAL A 381 -22.76 -25.99 -21.27
CA VAL A 381 -22.84 -24.52 -21.35
C VAL A 381 -22.18 -23.99 -22.63
N ARG A 382 -21.10 -24.61 -23.10
CA ARG A 382 -20.42 -24.31 -24.39
C ARG A 382 -21.17 -24.78 -25.65
N GLY A 383 -22.42 -25.23 -25.50
CA GLY A 383 -23.29 -25.62 -26.61
C GLY A 383 -23.02 -27.02 -27.16
N THR A 384 -22.36 -27.90 -26.40
CA THR A 384 -22.28 -29.33 -26.76
C THR A 384 -23.61 -30.01 -26.48
N ASN A 385 -23.94 -31.06 -27.23
CA ASN A 385 -25.21 -31.78 -27.04
C ASN A 385 -25.36 -32.30 -25.60
N ARG A 386 -26.31 -31.70 -24.86
CA ARG A 386 -26.61 -31.97 -23.45
C ARG A 386 -26.78 -33.47 -23.18
N SER A 387 -27.57 -34.15 -24.01
CA SER A 387 -27.89 -35.56 -23.80
C SER A 387 -26.67 -36.44 -23.94
N LYS A 388 -25.74 -36.15 -24.87
CA LYS A 388 -24.55 -36.99 -25.08
C LYS A 388 -23.51 -36.83 -23.97
N VAL A 389 -23.29 -35.61 -23.50
CA VAL A 389 -22.28 -35.31 -22.47
C VAL A 389 -22.78 -35.73 -21.09
N LEU A 390 -23.99 -35.31 -20.70
CA LEU A 390 -24.53 -35.65 -19.39
C LEU A 390 -24.80 -37.15 -19.25
N LEU A 391 -25.24 -37.84 -20.31
CA LEU A 391 -25.45 -39.29 -20.24
C LEU A 391 -24.13 -40.05 -20.13
N PHE A 392 -23.08 -39.62 -20.84
CA PHE A 392 -21.74 -40.22 -20.68
C PHE A 392 -21.25 -40.06 -19.24
N SER A 393 -21.28 -38.84 -18.69
CA SER A 393 -20.78 -38.59 -17.34
C SER A 393 -21.64 -39.23 -16.26
N ALA A 394 -22.97 -39.21 -16.39
CA ALA A 394 -23.87 -39.89 -15.46
C ALA A 394 -23.68 -41.40 -15.49
N PHE A 395 -23.50 -42.00 -16.67
CA PHE A 395 -23.21 -43.43 -16.81
C PHE A 395 -21.85 -43.79 -16.19
N SER A 396 -20.81 -42.99 -16.43
CA SER A 396 -19.50 -43.17 -15.79
C SER A 396 -19.60 -43.09 -14.27
N ILE A 397 -20.26 -42.06 -13.72
CA ILE A 397 -20.44 -41.90 -12.27
C ILE A 397 -21.25 -43.06 -11.68
N LEU A 398 -22.34 -43.49 -12.33
CA LEU A 398 -23.18 -44.60 -11.85
C LEU A 398 -22.41 -45.92 -11.81
N ILE A 399 -21.67 -46.26 -12.87
CA ILE A 399 -20.87 -47.49 -12.92
C ILE A 399 -19.76 -47.46 -11.90
N LEU A 400 -18.98 -46.37 -11.87
CA LEU A 400 -17.84 -46.26 -10.96
C LEU A 400 -18.30 -46.26 -9.51
N SER A 401 -19.38 -45.55 -9.16
CA SER A 401 -19.93 -45.57 -7.79
C SER A 401 -20.52 -46.93 -7.39
N SER A 402 -21.19 -47.63 -8.32
CA SER A 402 -21.69 -48.99 -8.07
C SER A 402 -20.53 -49.98 -7.86
N LEU A 403 -19.45 -49.85 -8.63
CA LEU A 403 -18.25 -50.66 -8.48
C LEU A 403 -17.54 -50.37 -7.16
N THR A 404 -17.34 -49.09 -6.82
CA THR A 404 -16.77 -48.66 -5.52
C THR A 404 -17.58 -49.21 -4.36
N THR A 405 -18.91 -49.10 -4.41
CA THR A 405 -19.81 -49.64 -3.37
C THR A 405 -19.72 -51.16 -3.28
N GLY A 406 -19.69 -51.86 -4.43
CA GLY A 406 -19.57 -53.32 -4.46
C GLY A 406 -18.24 -53.83 -3.89
N ILE A 407 -17.15 -53.10 -4.09
CA ILE A 407 -15.85 -53.42 -3.49
C ILE A 407 -15.87 -53.12 -1.99
N GLU A 408 -16.38 -51.94 -1.57
CA GLU A 408 -16.42 -51.52 -0.16
C GLU A 408 -17.27 -52.46 0.72
N VAL A 409 -18.39 -52.96 0.18
CA VAL A 409 -19.29 -53.91 0.87
C VAL A 409 -18.80 -55.37 0.75
N GLY A 410 -17.70 -55.61 0.02
CA GLY A 410 -17.07 -56.93 -0.10
C GLY A 410 -17.73 -57.87 -1.12
N LEU A 411 -18.61 -57.37 -2.01
CA LEU A 411 -19.18 -58.14 -3.12
C LEU A 411 -18.15 -58.44 -4.23
N VAL A 412 -17.11 -57.60 -4.37
CA VAL A 412 -16.09 -57.70 -5.42
C VAL A 412 -14.70 -57.64 -4.79
N GLY A 413 -13.93 -58.73 -4.87
CA GLY A 413 -12.57 -58.81 -4.32
C GLY A 413 -11.49 -58.38 -5.32
N ILE A 414 -10.97 -57.16 -5.19
CA ILE A 414 -9.86 -56.63 -5.99
C ILE A 414 -8.76 -56.13 -5.03
N GLY A 415 -7.49 -56.42 -5.33
CA GLY A 415 -6.33 -56.02 -4.49
C GLY A 415 -5.95 -54.53 -4.56
N VAL A 416 -6.84 -53.68 -5.09
CA VAL A 416 -6.64 -52.23 -5.24
C VAL A 416 -7.79 -51.53 -4.52
N GLY A 417 -7.49 -50.47 -3.76
CA GLY A 417 -8.50 -49.74 -3.00
C GLY A 417 -9.65 -49.21 -3.88
N PRO A 418 -10.90 -49.24 -3.40
CA PRO A 418 -12.09 -48.89 -4.19
C PRO A 418 -12.09 -47.45 -4.72
N TYR A 419 -11.53 -46.51 -3.95
CA TYR A 419 -11.44 -45.10 -4.32
C TYR A 419 -10.31 -44.80 -5.32
N TRP A 420 -9.24 -45.60 -5.37
CA TRP A 420 -8.22 -45.50 -6.42
C TRP A 420 -8.78 -45.90 -7.79
N ILE A 421 -9.60 -46.96 -7.83
CA ILE A 421 -10.29 -47.40 -9.04
C ILE A 421 -11.25 -46.32 -9.52
N PHE A 422 -12.02 -45.73 -8.61
CA PHE A 422 -12.90 -44.61 -8.92
C PHE A 422 -12.12 -43.42 -9.51
N SER A 423 -11.03 -43.02 -8.87
CA SER A 423 -10.19 -41.89 -9.30
C SER A 423 -9.60 -42.12 -10.69
N ALA A 424 -8.98 -43.28 -10.92
CA ALA A 424 -8.40 -43.62 -12.22
C ALA A 424 -9.45 -43.68 -13.33
N GLY A 425 -10.59 -44.34 -13.08
CA GLY A 425 -11.69 -44.43 -14.05
C GLY A 425 -12.30 -43.06 -14.38
N THR A 426 -12.37 -42.18 -13.40
CA THR A 426 -12.87 -40.81 -13.56
C THR A 426 -11.88 -39.94 -14.34
N CYS A 427 -10.57 -40.03 -14.06
CA CYS A 427 -9.52 -39.36 -14.83
C CYS A 427 -9.49 -39.80 -16.30
N ILE A 428 -9.67 -41.11 -16.57
CA ILE A 428 -9.78 -41.64 -17.94
C ILE A 428 -11.04 -41.08 -18.63
N SER A 429 -12.16 -41.02 -17.92
CA SER A 429 -13.41 -40.44 -18.43
C SER A 429 -13.24 -38.95 -18.76
N LEU A 430 -12.56 -38.19 -17.90
CA LEU A 430 -12.24 -36.77 -18.09
C LEU A 430 -11.30 -36.55 -19.29
N ALA A 431 -10.22 -37.32 -19.38
CA ALA A 431 -9.28 -37.28 -20.50
C ALA A 431 -9.97 -37.63 -21.83
N SER A 432 -10.89 -38.59 -21.82
CA SER A 432 -11.70 -38.97 -22.99
C SER A 432 -12.61 -37.83 -23.44
N LEU A 433 -13.25 -37.11 -22.51
CA LEU A 433 -14.06 -35.93 -22.82
C LEU A 433 -13.20 -34.77 -23.34
N LEU A 434 -12.05 -34.50 -22.71
CA LEU A 434 -11.10 -33.47 -23.14
C LEU A 434 -10.57 -33.73 -24.55
N TRP A 435 -10.16 -34.97 -24.84
CA TRP A 435 -9.68 -35.37 -26.15
C TRP A 435 -10.77 -35.23 -27.22
N ARG A 436 -12.00 -35.67 -26.91
CA ARG A 436 -13.13 -35.63 -27.85
C ARG A 436 -13.62 -34.21 -28.15
N TYR A 437 -13.55 -33.31 -27.19
CA TYR A 437 -14.12 -31.96 -27.29
C TYR A 437 -13.08 -30.84 -27.18
N GLN A 438 -11.80 -31.12 -27.46
CA GLN A 438 -10.70 -30.16 -27.32
C GLN A 438 -10.96 -28.81 -28.00
N GLY A 439 -11.60 -28.81 -29.18
CA GLY A 439 -11.92 -27.59 -29.93
C GLY A 439 -13.01 -26.70 -29.33
N LYS A 440 -13.71 -27.15 -28.27
CA LYS A 440 -14.74 -26.37 -27.55
C LYS A 440 -14.23 -25.75 -26.25
N VAL A 441 -13.10 -26.23 -25.74
CA VAL A 441 -12.49 -25.82 -24.47
C VAL A 441 -11.66 -24.55 -24.68
N SER A 442 -12.01 -23.47 -23.98
CA SER A 442 -11.28 -22.20 -24.03
C SER A 442 -9.90 -22.30 -23.37
N ASP A 443 -9.01 -21.39 -23.75
CA ASP A 443 -7.72 -21.21 -23.05
C ASP A 443 -7.94 -20.78 -21.60
N THR A 444 -8.96 -19.94 -21.37
CA THR A 444 -9.35 -19.43 -20.06
C THR A 444 -9.62 -20.55 -19.06
N VAL A 445 -10.45 -21.54 -19.44
CA VAL A 445 -10.74 -22.69 -18.56
C VAL A 445 -9.51 -23.55 -18.29
N LEU A 446 -8.59 -23.69 -19.26
CA LEU A 446 -7.39 -24.49 -19.06
C LEU A 446 -6.43 -23.86 -18.05
N TRP A 447 -6.17 -22.55 -18.16
CA TRP A 447 -5.27 -21.89 -17.23
C TRP A 447 -5.91 -21.72 -15.85
N THR A 448 -7.23 -21.44 -15.75
CA THR A 448 -7.94 -21.41 -14.45
C THR A 448 -7.95 -22.80 -13.81
N GLY A 449 -8.19 -23.83 -14.62
CA GLY A 449 -8.20 -25.22 -14.18
C GLY A 449 -6.83 -25.68 -13.70
N SER A 450 -5.74 -25.21 -14.32
CA SER A 450 -4.37 -25.49 -13.87
C SER A 450 -4.09 -24.88 -12.49
N ILE A 451 -4.50 -23.61 -12.24
CA ILE A 451 -4.36 -22.98 -10.91
C ILE A 451 -5.15 -23.76 -9.85
N VAL A 452 -6.41 -24.08 -10.15
CA VAL A 452 -7.29 -24.83 -9.23
C VAL A 452 -6.75 -26.23 -8.96
N SER A 453 -6.22 -26.91 -9.97
CA SER A 453 -5.63 -28.24 -9.83
C SER A 453 -4.36 -28.21 -8.96
N THR A 454 -3.51 -27.20 -9.12
CA THR A 454 -2.36 -26.98 -8.22
C THR A 454 -2.81 -26.84 -6.78
N ALA A 455 -3.80 -25.97 -6.52
CA ALA A 455 -4.31 -25.75 -5.16
C ALA A 455 -4.87 -27.05 -4.54
N LEU A 456 -5.62 -27.83 -5.31
CA LEU A 456 -6.16 -29.12 -4.86
C LEU A 456 -5.06 -30.13 -4.56
N VAL A 457 -4.07 -30.30 -5.44
CA VAL A 457 -2.93 -31.22 -5.21
C VAL A 457 -2.17 -30.87 -3.94
N LEU A 458 -1.96 -29.58 -3.69
CA LEU A 458 -1.26 -29.10 -2.49
C LEU A 458 -2.05 -29.34 -1.20
N VAL A 459 -3.38 -29.23 -1.24
CA VAL A 459 -4.23 -29.52 -0.08
C VAL A 459 -4.35 -31.01 0.20
N ILE A 460 -4.36 -31.84 -0.86
CA ILE A 460 -4.46 -33.31 -0.74
C ILE A 460 -3.20 -33.92 -0.11
N THR A 461 -2.02 -33.44 -0.49
CA THR A 461 -0.76 -34.05 -0.04
C THR A 461 -0.13 -33.18 1.06
N PRO A 462 -0.34 -33.52 2.34
CA PRO A 462 0.32 -32.83 3.43
C PRO A 462 1.85 -32.97 3.31
N LEU A 463 2.55 -31.87 3.59
CA LEU A 463 4.01 -31.75 3.49
C LEU A 463 4.69 -31.82 4.87
N ASP A 464 3.96 -32.28 5.88
CA ASP A 464 4.35 -32.39 7.30
C ASP A 464 5.08 -33.70 7.63
N GLY A 465 5.48 -34.47 6.62
CA GLY A 465 6.20 -35.74 6.78
C GLY A 465 5.30 -36.96 7.03
N THR A 466 3.97 -36.80 7.07
CA THR A 466 3.02 -37.93 7.21
C THR A 466 3.12 -38.95 6.07
N TYR A 467 3.52 -38.52 4.87
CA TYR A 467 3.85 -39.37 3.74
C TYR A 467 5.36 -39.35 3.48
N GLU A 468 6.04 -40.50 3.59
CA GLU A 468 7.50 -40.64 3.40
C GLU A 468 8.04 -40.01 2.10
N ASN A 469 7.21 -39.92 1.04
CA ASN A 469 7.58 -39.32 -0.25
C ASN A 469 6.56 -38.25 -0.73
N GLY A 470 5.87 -37.57 0.19
CA GLY A 470 4.81 -36.60 -0.14
C GLY A 470 5.29 -35.47 -1.04
N LEU A 471 6.42 -34.83 -0.69
CA LEU A 471 7.02 -33.75 -1.47
C LEU A 471 7.41 -34.20 -2.89
N PHE A 472 8.01 -35.39 -3.02
CA PHE A 472 8.36 -35.95 -4.32
C PHE A 472 7.13 -36.16 -5.20
N LEU A 473 6.04 -36.71 -4.64
CA LEU A 473 4.79 -36.92 -5.36
C LEU A 473 4.19 -35.60 -5.85
N VAL A 474 4.15 -34.57 -4.99
CA VAL A 474 3.68 -33.22 -5.36
C VAL A 474 4.54 -32.63 -6.47
N VAL A 475 5.87 -32.64 -6.31
CA VAL A 475 6.80 -32.10 -7.31
C VAL A 475 6.67 -32.85 -8.64
N MET A 476 6.49 -34.16 -8.63
CA MET A 476 6.28 -34.96 -9.84
C MET A 476 4.98 -34.59 -10.56
N ILE A 477 3.85 -34.55 -9.84
CA ILE A 477 2.54 -34.17 -10.43
C ILE A 477 2.59 -32.74 -10.95
N LEU A 478 3.10 -31.80 -10.17
CA LEU A 478 3.22 -30.41 -10.59
C LEU A 478 4.19 -30.25 -11.77
N SER A 479 5.35 -30.91 -11.77
CA SER A 479 6.30 -30.85 -12.89
C SER A 479 5.65 -31.31 -14.20
N THR A 480 4.92 -32.44 -14.17
CA THR A 480 4.21 -32.93 -15.36
C THR A 480 3.13 -31.95 -15.82
N MET A 481 2.39 -31.35 -14.88
CA MET A 481 1.36 -30.36 -15.21
C MET A 481 1.94 -29.08 -15.82
N HIS A 482 3.03 -28.53 -15.26
CA HIS A 482 3.66 -27.31 -15.76
C HIS A 482 4.34 -27.53 -17.12
N ILE A 483 4.99 -28.68 -17.33
CA ILE A 483 5.57 -29.03 -18.63
C ILE A 483 4.45 -29.22 -19.67
N ALA A 484 3.38 -29.96 -19.34
CA ALA A 484 2.25 -30.15 -20.25
C ALA A 484 1.54 -28.84 -20.57
N GLY A 485 1.31 -27.99 -19.57
CA GLY A 485 0.73 -26.65 -19.73
C GLY A 485 1.59 -25.74 -20.59
N GLY A 486 2.92 -25.77 -20.39
CA GLY A 486 3.88 -25.02 -21.19
C GLY A 486 3.96 -25.49 -22.65
N LEU A 487 3.92 -26.80 -22.90
CA LEU A 487 3.88 -27.32 -24.28
C LEU A 487 2.54 -27.03 -24.96
N LEU A 488 1.42 -27.14 -24.22
CA LEU A 488 0.09 -26.80 -24.72
C LEU A 488 -0.03 -25.30 -25.01
N SER A 489 0.59 -24.42 -24.22
CA SER A 489 0.57 -22.98 -24.44
C SER A 489 1.25 -22.60 -25.74
N VAL A 490 2.43 -23.19 -26.03
CA VAL A 490 3.14 -23.00 -27.31
C VAL A 490 2.31 -23.54 -28.47
N LYS A 491 1.70 -24.73 -28.33
CA LYS A 491 0.85 -25.32 -29.39
C LYS A 491 -0.40 -24.49 -29.67
N ARG A 492 -1.01 -23.89 -28.65
CA ARG A 492 -2.24 -23.09 -28.73
C ARG A 492 -1.99 -21.59 -28.97
N LYS A 493 -0.73 -21.13 -28.89
CA LYS A 493 -0.35 -19.71 -28.86
C LYS A 493 -1.07 -18.93 -27.75
N SER A 494 -1.14 -19.52 -26.57
CA SER A 494 -1.86 -18.97 -25.42
C SER A 494 -0.90 -18.33 -24.42
N ALA A 495 -0.81 -17.01 -24.42
CA ALA A 495 0.06 -16.27 -23.50
C ALA A 495 -0.33 -16.46 -22.03
N SER A 496 -1.63 -16.52 -21.72
CA SER A 496 -2.12 -16.74 -20.34
C SER A 496 -1.74 -18.12 -19.81
N LEU A 497 -1.88 -19.17 -20.62
CA LEU A 497 -1.49 -20.52 -20.24
C LEU A 497 0.03 -20.64 -20.06
N ALA A 498 0.81 -19.93 -20.88
CA ALA A 498 2.27 -19.82 -20.73
C ALA A 498 2.63 -19.15 -19.40
N GLY A 499 2.00 -18.01 -19.09
CA GLY A 499 2.22 -17.29 -17.84
C GLY A 499 1.92 -18.12 -16.60
N VAL A 500 0.79 -18.82 -16.59
CA VAL A 500 0.42 -19.72 -15.48
C VAL A 500 1.43 -20.86 -15.31
N SER A 501 1.86 -21.47 -16.40
CA SER A 501 2.83 -22.59 -16.36
C SER A 501 4.22 -22.16 -15.86
N ILE A 502 4.59 -20.90 -16.08
CA ILE A 502 5.90 -20.32 -15.72
C ILE A 502 5.91 -19.80 -14.28
N LEU A 503 4.83 -19.14 -13.85
CA LEU A 503 4.80 -18.42 -12.57
C LEU A 503 4.37 -19.30 -11.40
N ILE A 504 3.44 -20.26 -11.59
CA ILE A 504 2.97 -21.12 -10.50
C ILE A 504 4.12 -21.82 -9.75
N PRO A 505 5.16 -22.40 -10.40
CA PRO A 505 6.28 -23.05 -9.71
C PRO A 505 6.93 -22.22 -8.60
N TRP A 506 6.88 -20.90 -8.71
CA TRP A 506 7.46 -19.95 -7.78
C TRP A 506 6.44 -19.38 -6.77
N ILE A 507 5.16 -19.37 -7.14
CA ILE A 507 4.08 -18.84 -6.30
C ILE A 507 3.65 -19.86 -5.25
N TRP A 508 3.48 -21.13 -5.63
CA TRP A 508 2.89 -22.12 -4.74
C TRP A 508 3.70 -22.41 -3.46
N PRO A 509 5.06 -22.51 -3.48
CA PRO A 509 5.81 -22.80 -2.25
C PRO A 509 5.70 -21.65 -1.25
N VAL A 510 5.75 -20.41 -1.77
CA VAL A 510 5.57 -19.18 -0.97
C VAL A 510 4.16 -19.13 -0.39
N LEU A 511 3.14 -19.43 -1.20
CA LEU A 511 1.75 -19.42 -0.74
C LEU A 511 1.54 -20.39 0.42
N ILE A 512 2.04 -21.63 0.31
CA ILE A 512 1.93 -22.62 1.39
C ILE A 512 2.65 -22.15 2.65
N LEU A 513 3.88 -21.64 2.52
CA LEU A 513 4.63 -21.09 3.64
C LEU A 513 3.85 -19.95 4.33
N THR A 514 3.28 -19.02 3.55
CA THR A 514 2.51 -17.90 4.12
C THR A 514 1.21 -18.36 4.79
N VAL A 515 0.50 -19.32 4.22
CA VAL A 515 -0.72 -19.88 4.84
C VAL A 515 -0.38 -20.59 6.14
N TYR A 516 0.70 -21.37 6.15
CA TYR A 516 1.19 -22.02 7.36
C TYR A 516 1.57 -21.01 8.43
N GLU A 517 2.33 -19.97 8.08
CA GLU A 517 2.74 -18.91 9.02
C GLU A 517 1.54 -18.16 9.59
N VAL A 518 0.53 -17.85 8.76
CA VAL A 518 -0.72 -17.23 9.22
C VAL A 518 -1.47 -18.15 10.17
N ILE A 519 -1.59 -19.44 9.86
CA ILE A 519 -2.24 -20.42 10.73
C ILE A 519 -1.47 -20.56 12.04
N ALA A 520 -0.14 -20.66 12.00
CA ALA A 520 0.72 -20.73 13.17
C ALA A 520 0.53 -19.47 14.04
N THR A 521 0.67 -18.27 13.47
CA THR A 521 0.48 -17.00 14.19
C THR A 521 -0.91 -16.89 14.83
N VAL A 522 -1.95 -17.40 14.18
CA VAL A 522 -3.34 -17.39 14.69
C VAL A 522 -3.56 -18.47 15.76
N SER A 523 -2.92 -19.63 15.62
CA SER A 523 -3.07 -20.79 16.53
C SER A 523 -2.19 -20.68 17.78
N ASP A 524 -1.08 -19.95 17.72
CA ASP A 524 -0.02 -19.94 18.73
C ASP A 524 -0.29 -19.00 19.92
N VAL A 525 -1.58 -18.76 20.23
CA VAL A 525 -1.96 -18.09 21.48
C VAL A 525 -1.79 -19.04 22.69
N ASN A 526 -1.50 -20.35 22.53
CA ASN A 526 -1.46 -21.28 23.67
C ASN A 526 -0.62 -22.59 23.59
N SER A 527 0.41 -22.76 22.75
CA SER A 527 1.18 -24.04 22.75
C SER A 527 2.70 -23.91 22.56
N ASP A 528 3.44 -24.55 23.48
CA ASP A 528 4.89 -24.79 23.58
C ASP A 528 5.90 -24.01 22.67
N PRO A 529 6.90 -23.32 23.27
CA PRO A 529 7.95 -22.57 22.57
C PRO A 529 8.97 -23.44 21.79
N GLU A 530 8.79 -24.76 21.75
CA GLU A 530 9.63 -25.69 20.98
C GLU A 530 9.16 -25.94 19.54
N MET A 531 7.95 -25.48 19.16
CA MET A 531 7.46 -25.54 17.77
C MET A 531 8.10 -24.42 16.93
N LYS A 532 9.42 -24.47 16.75
CA LYS A 532 10.16 -23.49 15.96
C LYS A 532 9.76 -23.56 14.48
N ILE A 533 9.62 -22.35 13.93
CA ILE A 533 9.29 -21.86 12.57
C ILE A 533 9.96 -22.59 11.37
N GLY A 534 10.79 -23.60 11.57
CA GLY A 534 11.53 -24.28 10.48
C GLY A 534 11.47 -25.81 10.44
N SER A 535 10.94 -26.51 11.44
CA SER A 535 11.12 -27.98 11.52
C SER A 535 9.95 -28.82 11.02
N LEU A 536 8.79 -28.24 10.69
CA LEU A 536 7.58 -29.02 10.34
C LEU A 536 7.30 -29.12 8.83
N LEU A 537 8.00 -28.33 8.02
CA LEU A 537 7.79 -28.29 6.57
C LEU A 537 9.18 -28.38 5.92
N GLU A 538 9.71 -29.59 5.75
CA GLU A 538 10.94 -29.83 4.99
C GLU A 538 10.64 -29.73 3.49
N ILE A 539 10.25 -28.55 2.99
CA ILE A 539 10.16 -28.34 1.53
C ILE A 539 11.57 -28.22 0.93
N GLY A 540 12.57 -27.87 1.75
CA GLY A 540 13.99 -27.69 1.42
C GLY A 540 14.78 -28.93 1.02
N ASP A 541 14.17 -29.89 0.33
CA ASP A 541 14.89 -31.03 -0.24
C ASP A 541 15.55 -30.66 -1.58
N ARG A 542 16.62 -31.39 -1.95
CA ARG A 542 17.32 -31.28 -3.25
C ARG A 542 16.36 -31.37 -4.43
N ILE A 543 15.24 -32.06 -4.25
CA ILE A 543 14.16 -32.23 -5.22
C ILE A 543 13.45 -30.90 -5.52
N LEU A 544 13.16 -30.07 -4.52
CA LEU A 544 12.54 -28.75 -4.73
C LEU A 544 13.52 -27.80 -5.43
N ILE A 545 14.79 -27.82 -5.02
CA ILE A 545 15.84 -27.00 -5.65
C ILE A 545 15.99 -27.35 -7.14
N GLY A 546 15.99 -28.66 -7.44
CA GLY A 546 15.99 -29.16 -8.82
C GLY A 546 14.75 -28.71 -9.60
N TYR A 547 13.57 -28.77 -8.98
CA TYR A 547 12.31 -28.31 -9.56
C TYR A 547 12.31 -26.80 -9.89
N LEU A 548 12.78 -25.95 -8.97
CA LEU A 548 12.84 -24.50 -9.17
C LEU A 548 13.89 -24.11 -10.22
N CYS A 549 15.09 -24.71 -10.16
CA CYS A 549 16.12 -24.50 -11.17
C CYS A 549 15.65 -24.95 -12.57
N GLY A 550 15.02 -26.13 -12.67
CA GLY A 550 14.43 -26.64 -13.91
C GLY A 550 13.30 -25.74 -14.42
N SER A 551 12.49 -25.18 -13.52
CA SER A 551 11.42 -24.24 -13.86
C SER A 551 11.96 -22.92 -14.42
N SER A 552 13.11 -22.41 -13.94
CA SER A 552 13.79 -21.24 -14.52
C SER A 552 14.19 -21.48 -15.98
N ILE A 553 14.74 -22.66 -16.28
CA ILE A 553 15.13 -23.05 -17.65
C ILE A 553 13.90 -23.20 -18.54
N LEU A 554 12.87 -23.91 -18.05
CA LEU A 554 11.60 -24.09 -18.77
C LEU A 554 10.94 -22.74 -19.06
N ALA A 555 11.02 -21.79 -18.12
CA ALA A 555 10.51 -20.44 -18.30
C ALA A 555 11.17 -19.73 -19.48
N ALA A 556 12.50 -19.79 -19.60
CA ALA A 556 13.20 -19.18 -20.74
C ALA A 556 12.78 -19.80 -22.09
N LEU A 557 12.59 -21.12 -22.15
CA LEU A 557 12.13 -21.82 -23.36
C LEU A 557 10.72 -21.38 -23.77
N ILE A 558 9.78 -21.32 -22.82
CA ILE A 558 8.40 -20.91 -23.09
C ILE A 558 8.34 -19.41 -23.44
N CYS A 559 8.94 -18.54 -22.62
CA CYS A 559 8.93 -17.09 -22.80
C CYS A 559 9.53 -16.64 -24.15
N SER A 560 10.43 -17.42 -24.74
CA SER A 560 11.01 -17.14 -26.06
C SER A 560 9.96 -17.05 -27.18
N ASN A 561 8.81 -17.74 -27.02
CA ASN A 561 7.69 -17.72 -27.98
C ASN A 561 6.71 -16.56 -27.75
N PHE A 562 6.78 -15.89 -26.59
CA PHE A 562 5.79 -14.89 -26.12
C PHE A 562 6.46 -13.58 -25.69
N LYS A 563 7.36 -13.03 -26.52
CA LYS A 563 8.27 -11.92 -26.13
C LYS A 563 7.57 -10.65 -25.63
N ASN A 564 6.38 -10.34 -26.16
CA ASN A 564 5.62 -9.15 -25.85
C ASN A 564 4.41 -9.41 -24.93
N ALA A 565 4.26 -10.65 -24.43
CA ALA A 565 3.17 -10.97 -23.53
C ALA A 565 3.32 -10.17 -22.22
N SER A 566 2.29 -9.41 -21.86
CA SER A 566 2.27 -8.62 -20.63
C SER A 566 1.03 -8.93 -19.81
N LEU A 567 1.18 -8.85 -18.48
CA LEU A 567 0.07 -9.03 -17.55
C LEU A 567 -0.98 -7.95 -17.80
N ASN A 568 -2.24 -8.36 -17.96
CA ASN A 568 -3.34 -7.45 -18.16
C ASN A 568 -3.80 -6.86 -16.82
N ILE A 569 -3.13 -5.79 -16.38
CA ILE A 569 -3.45 -5.06 -15.12
C ILE A 569 -4.72 -4.18 -15.29
N SER A 570 -5.28 -4.10 -16.50
CA SER A 570 -6.26 -3.07 -16.88
C SER A 570 -7.73 -3.43 -16.63
N SER A 571 -8.02 -4.64 -16.19
CA SER A 571 -9.40 -5.12 -16.13
C SER A 571 -10.07 -5.03 -14.76
N GLY A 572 -9.33 -4.75 -13.67
CA GLY A 572 -9.93 -4.82 -12.33
C GLY A 572 -9.55 -3.81 -11.28
N VAL A 573 -8.45 -3.10 -11.45
CA VAL A 573 -8.15 -1.98 -10.55
C VAL A 573 -8.85 -0.75 -11.13
N THR A 574 -10.12 -0.59 -10.78
CA THR A 574 -10.87 0.64 -11.05
C THR A 574 -10.14 1.80 -10.36
N GLY A 575 -9.71 2.77 -11.17
CA GLY A 575 -8.84 3.86 -10.73
C GLY A 575 -7.50 3.81 -11.42
N SER A 576 -7.39 4.49 -12.56
CA SER A 576 -6.11 4.84 -13.17
C SER A 576 -5.40 5.86 -12.27
N SER A 577 -4.80 5.38 -11.18
CA SER A 577 -3.79 6.14 -10.48
C SER A 577 -2.59 6.30 -11.42
N GLU A 578 -1.86 7.41 -11.27
CA GLU A 578 -0.56 7.59 -11.92
C GLU A 578 0.36 6.38 -11.67
N ILE A 579 0.18 5.68 -10.54
CA ILE A 579 0.86 4.43 -10.20
C ILE A 579 0.50 3.31 -11.18
N SER A 580 -0.78 3.09 -11.51
CA SER A 580 -1.18 2.07 -12.52
C SER A 580 -0.63 2.40 -13.91
N ALA A 581 -0.62 3.69 -14.29
CA ALA A 581 -0.03 4.13 -15.54
C ALA A 581 1.49 3.97 -15.55
N ALA A 582 2.18 4.35 -14.46
CA ALA A 582 3.63 4.19 -14.29
C ALA A 582 4.03 2.70 -14.26
N VAL A 583 3.22 1.85 -13.63
CA VAL A 583 3.40 0.41 -13.59
C VAL A 583 3.22 -0.23 -14.98
N LYS A 584 2.26 0.23 -15.78
CA LYS A 584 2.13 -0.21 -17.17
C LYS A 584 3.30 0.27 -18.04
N GLN A 585 3.78 1.49 -17.79
CA GLN A 585 4.92 2.07 -18.52
C GLN A 585 6.27 1.43 -18.14
N SER A 586 6.41 0.85 -16.95
CA SER A 586 7.67 0.28 -16.47
C SER A 586 8.04 -1.07 -17.12
N ASN A 587 7.14 -1.67 -17.91
CA ASN A 587 7.27 -3.03 -18.46
C ASN A 587 7.52 -4.12 -17.38
N ALA A 588 7.46 -3.83 -16.08
CA ALA A 588 7.78 -4.77 -15.00
C ALA A 588 6.90 -6.03 -15.02
N PHE A 589 5.73 -5.93 -15.64
CA PHE A 589 4.73 -6.98 -15.80
C PHE A 589 4.73 -7.68 -17.16
N ASN A 590 5.72 -7.42 -18.01
CA ASN A 590 6.02 -8.33 -19.13
C ASN A 590 6.35 -9.72 -18.56
N LEU A 591 5.90 -10.79 -19.21
CA LEU A 591 6.13 -12.18 -18.83
C LEU A 591 7.62 -12.47 -18.55
N TRP A 592 8.54 -11.95 -19.36
CA TRP A 592 9.99 -12.09 -19.13
C TRP A 592 10.48 -11.39 -17.84
N ASN A 593 9.87 -10.25 -17.49
CA ASN A 593 10.23 -9.48 -16.29
C ASN A 593 9.61 -10.11 -15.04
N LEU A 594 8.36 -10.61 -15.12
CA LEU A 594 7.71 -11.39 -14.06
C LEU A 594 8.47 -12.68 -13.75
N ALA A 595 8.93 -13.39 -14.79
CA ALA A 595 9.76 -14.57 -14.65
C ALA A 595 11.17 -14.29 -14.08
N LEU A 596 11.52 -13.02 -13.80
CA LEU A 596 12.76 -12.63 -13.12
C LEU A 596 12.49 -12.23 -11.66
N TRP A 597 11.68 -11.19 -11.41
CA TRP A 597 11.55 -10.63 -10.07
C TRP A 597 10.71 -11.48 -9.12
N LEU A 598 9.70 -12.19 -9.64
CA LEU A 598 8.87 -13.07 -8.82
C LEU A 598 9.70 -14.26 -8.30
N PRO A 599 10.46 -14.99 -9.15
CA PRO A 599 11.39 -16.02 -8.66
C PRO A 599 12.40 -15.53 -7.63
N VAL A 600 13.04 -14.37 -7.85
CA VAL A 600 13.98 -13.79 -6.88
C VAL A 600 13.32 -13.50 -5.54
N SER A 601 12.11 -12.91 -5.56
CA SER A 601 11.34 -12.62 -4.35
C SER A 601 10.93 -13.91 -3.63
N SER A 602 10.49 -14.92 -4.38
CA SER A 602 10.16 -16.24 -3.82
C SER A 602 11.35 -16.90 -3.14
N THR A 603 12.56 -16.83 -3.72
CA THR A 603 13.78 -17.37 -3.10
C THR A 603 14.08 -16.68 -1.77
N VAL A 604 13.92 -15.36 -1.68
CA VAL A 604 14.11 -14.61 -0.43
C VAL A 604 13.08 -15.01 0.63
N ILE A 605 11.80 -15.09 0.27
CA ILE A 605 10.73 -15.44 1.23
C ILE A 605 10.90 -16.86 1.75
N LEU A 606 11.24 -17.82 0.88
CA LEU A 606 11.49 -19.21 1.29
C LEU A 606 12.73 -19.32 2.20
N PHE A 607 13.76 -18.51 1.98
CA PHE A 607 14.91 -18.43 2.88
C PHE A 607 14.51 -17.88 4.27
N ILE A 608 13.70 -16.81 4.32
CA ILE A 608 13.17 -16.26 5.59
C ILE A 608 12.38 -17.33 6.36
N GLY A 609 11.58 -18.13 5.64
CA GLY A 609 10.82 -19.25 6.22
C GLY A 609 11.65 -20.49 6.57
N GLY A 610 12.98 -20.40 6.57
CA GLY A 610 13.88 -21.49 6.94
C GLY A 610 13.93 -22.66 5.96
N GLN A 611 13.39 -22.52 4.75
CA GLN A 611 13.25 -23.62 3.78
C GLN A 611 14.52 -23.87 2.96
N PHE A 612 15.45 -22.92 2.91
CA PHE A 612 16.70 -23.05 2.18
C PHE A 612 17.87 -22.80 3.11
N SER A 613 18.95 -23.57 2.92
CA SER A 613 20.21 -23.28 3.60
C SER A 613 20.86 -21.99 3.07
N PRO A 614 21.80 -21.39 3.84
CA PRO A 614 22.60 -20.23 3.42
C PRO A 614 23.39 -20.40 2.11
N VAL A 615 23.50 -21.64 1.60
CA VAL A 615 24.19 -21.99 0.34
C VAL A 615 23.20 -22.21 -0.81
N GLU A 616 22.04 -22.81 -0.54
CA GLU A 616 21.07 -23.18 -1.58
C GLU A 616 20.33 -21.97 -2.16
N ALA A 617 19.94 -21.00 -1.34
CA ALA A 617 19.27 -19.79 -1.81
C ALA A 617 20.12 -18.99 -2.82
N PRO A 618 21.43 -18.74 -2.58
CA PRO A 618 22.32 -18.17 -3.58
C PRO A 618 22.45 -18.98 -4.88
N ILE A 619 22.41 -20.31 -4.83
CA ILE A 619 22.46 -21.17 -6.03
C ILE A 619 21.19 -21.01 -6.89
N ILE A 620 20.02 -20.91 -6.26
CA ILE A 620 18.77 -20.64 -6.98
C ILE A 620 18.82 -19.24 -7.62
N LEU A 621 19.31 -18.23 -6.89
CA LEU A 621 19.52 -16.89 -7.42
C LEU A 621 20.49 -16.88 -8.62
N PHE A 622 21.55 -17.69 -8.57
CA PHE A 622 22.47 -17.89 -9.69
C PHE A 622 21.75 -18.46 -10.92
N SER A 623 20.97 -19.52 -10.74
CA SER A 623 20.19 -20.14 -11.83
C SER A 623 19.25 -19.13 -12.50
N ILE A 624 18.49 -18.37 -11.70
CA ILE A 624 17.57 -17.35 -12.22
C ILE A 624 18.34 -16.27 -12.99
N SER A 625 19.32 -15.64 -12.33
CA SER A 625 20.04 -14.51 -12.89
C SER A 625 20.84 -14.88 -14.15
N MET A 626 21.48 -16.05 -14.17
CA MET A 626 22.26 -16.53 -15.32
C MET A 626 21.36 -16.83 -16.52
N VAL A 627 20.23 -17.53 -16.33
CA VAL A 627 19.26 -17.80 -17.41
C VAL A 627 18.79 -16.50 -18.06
N HIS A 628 18.49 -15.46 -17.27
CA HIS A 628 18.05 -14.17 -17.77
C HIS A 628 19.15 -13.36 -18.46
N SER A 629 20.37 -13.33 -17.90
CA SER A 629 21.52 -12.66 -18.53
C SER A 629 21.91 -13.32 -19.86
N LEU A 630 21.95 -14.66 -19.95
CA LEU A 630 22.18 -15.37 -21.21
C LEU A 630 21.06 -15.14 -22.24
N SER A 631 19.80 -15.17 -21.80
CA SER A 631 18.65 -14.96 -22.68
C SER A 631 18.64 -13.55 -23.29
N SER A 632 19.19 -12.56 -22.56
CA SER A 632 19.40 -11.20 -23.08
C SER A 632 20.52 -11.16 -24.13
N LEU A 633 21.61 -11.91 -23.94
CA LEU A 633 22.73 -11.96 -24.90
C LEU A 633 22.35 -12.67 -26.21
N VAL A 634 21.52 -13.71 -26.14
CA VAL A 634 21.06 -14.48 -27.31
C VAL A 634 19.92 -13.75 -28.07
N GLY A 635 19.33 -12.70 -27.50
CA GLY A 635 18.20 -11.98 -28.09
C GLY A 635 16.85 -12.70 -27.95
N ALA A 636 16.75 -13.66 -27.02
CA ALA A 636 15.50 -14.35 -26.69
C ALA A 636 14.55 -13.45 -25.88
N ARG A 637 15.12 -12.54 -25.05
CA ARG A 637 14.41 -11.54 -24.24
C ARG A 637 14.57 -10.13 -24.86
N ILE A 638 13.61 -9.24 -24.60
CA ILE A 638 13.73 -7.80 -24.91
C ILE A 638 14.92 -7.23 -24.12
N GLU A 639 15.81 -6.51 -24.80
CA GLU A 639 17.00 -5.93 -24.18
C GLU A 639 16.60 -5.02 -23.01
N SER A 640 17.10 -5.34 -21.82
CA SER A 640 16.90 -4.55 -20.61
C SER A 640 18.20 -4.53 -19.82
N THR A 641 18.93 -3.42 -19.90
CA THR A 641 20.24 -3.29 -19.27
C THR A 641 20.17 -2.96 -17.78
N LEU A 642 19.04 -2.40 -17.30
CA LEU A 642 18.87 -1.98 -15.90
C LEU A 642 18.09 -2.99 -15.04
N PHE A 643 16.98 -3.53 -15.55
CA PHE A 643 16.04 -4.31 -14.73
C PHE A 643 16.65 -5.63 -14.21
N ILE A 644 17.47 -6.31 -15.03
CA ILE A 644 18.14 -7.57 -14.64
C ILE A 644 19.13 -7.32 -13.49
N PRO A 645 20.07 -6.35 -13.59
CA PRO A 645 20.94 -5.99 -12.47
C PRO A 645 20.22 -5.56 -11.20
N VAL A 646 19.21 -4.68 -11.31
CA VAL A 646 18.50 -4.13 -10.14
C VAL A 646 17.86 -5.25 -9.33
N VAL A 647 17.08 -6.11 -9.99
CA VAL A 647 16.36 -7.18 -9.31
C VAL A 647 17.33 -8.21 -8.72
N THR A 648 18.36 -8.59 -9.46
CA THR A 648 19.34 -9.58 -8.99
C THR A 648 20.18 -9.04 -7.82
N GLY A 649 20.61 -7.78 -7.90
CA GLY A 649 21.41 -7.17 -6.84
C GLY A 649 20.62 -6.87 -5.58
N LEU A 650 19.38 -6.36 -5.68
CA LEU A 650 18.49 -6.20 -4.53
C LEU A 650 18.18 -7.56 -3.87
N GLY A 651 17.90 -8.59 -4.68
CA GLY A 651 17.70 -9.96 -4.18
C GLY A 651 18.93 -10.49 -3.44
N GLY A 652 20.12 -10.32 -4.01
CA GLY A 652 21.39 -10.69 -3.38
C GLY A 652 21.64 -9.94 -2.08
N MET A 653 21.46 -8.61 -2.06
CA MET A 653 21.58 -7.80 -0.84
C MET A 653 20.64 -8.28 0.27
N CYS A 654 19.39 -8.60 -0.08
CA CYS A 654 18.43 -9.13 0.90
C CYS A 654 18.89 -10.49 1.44
N LEU A 655 19.30 -11.42 0.57
CA LEU A 655 19.80 -12.73 1.00
C LEU A 655 21.03 -12.62 1.91
N GLN A 656 21.98 -11.74 1.58
CA GLN A 656 23.17 -11.50 2.39
C GLN A 656 22.82 -10.85 3.74
N TRP A 657 21.90 -9.88 3.76
CA TRP A 657 21.40 -9.27 5.00
C TRP A 657 20.74 -10.30 5.92
N LEU A 658 20.06 -11.29 5.35
CA LEU A 658 19.40 -12.37 6.08
C LEU A 658 20.37 -13.48 6.54
N GLY A 659 21.66 -13.40 6.19
CA GLY A 659 22.69 -14.35 6.65
C GLY A 659 23.05 -15.46 5.66
N CYS A 660 22.75 -15.31 4.36
CA CYS A 660 23.32 -16.19 3.33
C CYS A 660 24.84 -16.01 3.21
N ASP A 661 25.53 -17.01 2.67
CA ASP A 661 26.99 -16.94 2.45
C ASP A 661 27.34 -15.75 1.54
N ALA A 662 28.08 -14.80 2.10
CA ALA A 662 28.43 -13.55 1.44
C ALA A 662 29.31 -13.78 0.20
N SER A 663 30.22 -14.77 0.22
CA SER A 663 31.09 -15.07 -0.92
C SER A 663 30.28 -15.52 -2.14
N ILE A 664 29.31 -16.42 -1.94
CA ILE A 664 28.46 -16.90 -3.05
C ILE A 664 27.60 -15.76 -3.58
N VAL A 665 26.94 -14.98 -2.71
CA VAL A 665 26.09 -13.87 -3.14
C VAL A 665 26.87 -12.83 -3.94
N ILE A 666 28.06 -12.44 -3.46
CA ILE A 666 28.91 -11.44 -4.12
C ILE A 666 29.31 -11.93 -5.51
N LEU A 667 29.74 -13.18 -5.65
CA LEU A 667 30.05 -13.79 -6.95
C LEU A 667 28.85 -13.84 -7.89
N VAL A 668 27.68 -14.24 -7.39
CA VAL A 668 26.44 -14.34 -8.19
C VAL A 668 26.00 -12.97 -8.69
N VAL A 669 25.93 -11.96 -7.82
CA VAL A 669 25.57 -10.59 -8.20
C VAL A 669 26.62 -9.99 -9.14
N GLY A 670 27.90 -10.18 -8.88
CA GLY A 670 28.96 -9.70 -9.75
C GLY A 670 28.90 -10.30 -11.15
N LEU A 671 28.83 -11.63 -11.27
CA LEU A 671 28.79 -12.32 -12.56
C LEU A 671 27.52 -11.99 -13.36
N SER A 672 26.36 -12.00 -12.72
CA SER A 672 25.08 -11.73 -13.38
C SER A 672 24.93 -10.30 -13.90
N VAL A 673 25.51 -9.31 -13.19
CA VAL A 673 25.49 -7.89 -13.57
C VAL A 673 26.59 -7.55 -14.58
N LEU A 674 27.81 -8.09 -14.42
CA LEU A 674 28.94 -7.79 -15.29
C LEU A 674 28.80 -8.44 -16.68
N THR A 675 28.20 -9.63 -16.78
CA THR A 675 28.03 -10.34 -18.06
C THR A 675 27.27 -9.54 -19.14
N PRO A 676 26.07 -8.97 -18.88
CA PRO A 676 25.38 -8.13 -19.87
C PRO A 676 26.10 -6.80 -20.12
N ILE A 677 26.74 -6.20 -19.11
CA ILE A 677 27.44 -4.91 -19.25
C ILE A 677 28.73 -5.04 -20.06
N ALA A 678 29.48 -6.13 -19.88
CA ALA A 678 30.75 -6.37 -20.55
C ALA A 678 30.56 -6.77 -22.03
N ILE A 679 29.59 -7.65 -22.31
CA ILE A 679 29.43 -8.28 -23.64
C ILE A 679 28.26 -7.68 -24.43
N GLY A 680 27.23 -7.17 -23.74
CA GLY A 680 26.01 -6.66 -24.36
C GLY A 680 26.13 -5.27 -25.00
N LYS A 681 25.00 -4.80 -25.53
CA LYS A 681 24.87 -3.45 -26.08
C LYS A 681 24.80 -2.43 -24.94
N TRP A 682 25.64 -1.40 -25.01
CA TRP A 682 25.77 -0.38 -23.96
C TRP A 682 24.79 0.79 -24.17
N ASN A 683 23.95 1.06 -23.17
CA ASN A 683 23.14 2.26 -23.04
C ASN A 683 23.80 3.28 -22.07
N PRO A 684 24.34 4.40 -22.58
CA PRO A 684 25.12 5.34 -21.79
C PRO A 684 24.34 6.13 -20.72
N THR A 685 23.00 6.08 -20.77
CA THR A 685 22.13 6.79 -19.82
C THR A 685 21.82 6.00 -18.55
N GLU A 686 21.76 4.67 -18.66
CA GLU A 686 21.23 3.79 -17.61
C GLU A 686 22.25 2.74 -17.12
N ASP A 687 23.14 2.23 -17.98
CA ASP A 687 23.97 1.05 -17.65
C ASP A 687 24.97 1.28 -16.50
N TRP A 688 25.34 2.54 -16.26
CA TRP A 688 26.22 2.90 -15.13
C TRP A 688 25.58 2.57 -13.76
N LEU A 689 24.25 2.48 -13.68
CA LEU A 689 23.52 2.08 -12.48
C LEU A 689 23.80 0.61 -12.11
N GLY A 690 24.14 -0.24 -13.08
CA GLY A 690 24.54 -1.63 -12.84
C GLY A 690 25.72 -1.73 -11.86
N PHE A 691 26.70 -0.84 -11.99
CA PHE A 691 27.86 -0.78 -11.09
C PHE A 691 27.49 -0.30 -9.68
N LEU A 692 26.48 0.58 -9.55
CA LEU A 692 26.03 1.08 -8.25
C LEU A 692 25.42 -0.03 -7.42
N ILE A 693 24.66 -0.92 -8.06
CA ILE A 693 23.99 -2.04 -7.40
C ILE A 693 25.00 -3.03 -6.80
N GLN A 694 26.18 -3.17 -7.42
CA GLN A 694 27.26 -4.02 -6.90
C GLN A 694 27.91 -3.50 -5.62
N VAL A 695 27.73 -2.21 -5.29
CA VAL A 695 28.24 -1.61 -4.04
C VAL A 695 27.45 -2.11 -2.82
N GLY A 696 26.18 -2.47 -3.02
CA GLY A 696 25.29 -2.89 -1.93
C GLY A 696 25.81 -4.08 -1.11
N PRO A 697 26.14 -5.23 -1.73
CA PRO A 697 26.74 -6.39 -1.04
C PRO A 697 28.03 -6.07 -0.25
N VAL A 698 28.79 -5.06 -0.67
CA VAL A 698 30.04 -4.64 0.00
C VAL A 698 29.78 -3.88 1.30
N LEU A 699 28.73 -3.04 1.32
CA LEU A 699 28.37 -2.25 2.51
C LEU A 699 27.92 -3.13 3.69
N ILE A 700 27.33 -4.30 3.39
CA ILE A 700 26.84 -5.23 4.41
C ILE A 700 28.00 -5.92 5.17
N LEU A 701 29.20 -5.98 4.58
CA LEU A 701 30.40 -6.61 5.15
C LEU A 701 31.19 -5.74 6.16
N MET A 702 30.75 -4.50 6.44
CA MET A 702 31.51 -3.60 7.31
C MET A 702 31.50 -4.05 8.79
N PRO A 703 32.55 -3.76 9.59
CA PRO A 703 32.85 -4.51 10.81
C PRO A 703 31.81 -4.39 11.94
N GLU A 704 31.05 -3.30 12.01
CA GLU A 704 29.99 -3.16 13.02
C GLU A 704 28.73 -3.97 12.68
N THR A 705 28.44 -4.23 11.40
CA THR A 705 27.36 -5.14 10.97
C THR A 705 27.82 -6.61 10.92
N ALA A 706 29.10 -6.86 10.68
CA ALA A 706 29.70 -8.19 10.59
C ALA A 706 29.80 -8.94 11.94
N SER A 707 29.57 -8.25 13.06
CA SER A 707 29.47 -8.90 14.39
C SER A 707 28.21 -9.76 14.55
N MET A 708 27.24 -9.64 13.62
CA MET A 708 26.07 -10.50 13.51
C MET A 708 26.24 -11.41 12.27
N ASN A 709 26.51 -12.70 12.51
CA ASN A 709 26.40 -13.82 11.54
C ASN A 709 27.52 -13.99 10.48
N VAL A 710 28.78 -14.13 10.89
CA VAL A 710 29.76 -14.86 10.06
C VAL A 710 29.53 -16.37 10.23
N VAL A 711 28.68 -16.94 9.37
CA VAL A 711 28.63 -18.40 9.19
C VAL A 711 29.84 -18.76 8.33
N ASN A 712 30.83 -19.43 8.91
CA ASN A 712 31.89 -20.08 8.12
C ASN A 712 31.22 -21.15 7.26
N SER A 713 31.33 -21.06 5.94
CA SER A 713 30.88 -22.13 5.06
C SER A 713 31.81 -23.34 5.15
N ASP A 714 31.23 -24.54 5.24
CA ASP A 714 31.96 -25.81 5.23
C ASP A 714 32.63 -26.13 3.86
N LEU A 715 32.45 -25.26 2.86
CA LEU A 715 32.95 -25.42 1.48
C LEU A 715 34.38 -24.86 1.33
N GLN A 716 35.37 -25.71 1.58
CA GLN A 716 36.81 -25.36 1.56
C GLN A 716 37.36 -24.77 0.24
N TRP A 717 36.63 -24.88 -0.87
CA TRP A 717 37.06 -24.36 -2.18
C TRP A 717 36.55 -22.94 -2.50
N LEU A 718 35.67 -22.38 -1.65
CA LEU A 718 35.10 -21.07 -1.87
C LEU A 718 36.06 -19.96 -1.36
N PRO A 719 36.39 -18.94 -2.18
CA PRO A 719 37.17 -17.80 -1.70
C PRO A 719 36.43 -17.05 -0.59
N ASP A 720 37.18 -16.41 0.30
CA ASP A 720 36.62 -15.59 1.37
C ASP A 720 35.92 -14.31 0.86
N PRO A 721 34.96 -13.74 1.61
CA PRO A 721 34.14 -12.64 1.09
C PRO A 721 34.95 -11.42 0.65
N ALA A 722 36.03 -11.09 1.38
CA ALA A 722 36.88 -9.95 1.05
C ALA A 722 37.67 -10.16 -0.25
N THR A 723 38.14 -11.39 -0.55
CA THR A 723 38.75 -11.67 -1.87
C THR A 723 37.72 -11.61 -3.00
N CYS A 724 36.48 -12.04 -2.78
CA CYS A 724 35.38 -11.91 -3.74
C CYS A 724 35.08 -10.43 -4.07
N VAL A 725 34.98 -9.56 -3.06
CA VAL A 725 34.73 -8.11 -3.24
C VAL A 725 35.82 -7.45 -4.06
N VAL A 726 37.09 -7.66 -3.70
CA VAL A 726 38.20 -7.01 -4.40
C VAL A 726 38.31 -7.52 -5.84
N SER A 727 38.10 -8.82 -6.08
CA SER A 727 38.13 -9.41 -7.42
C SER A 727 37.06 -8.82 -8.34
N ILE A 728 35.82 -8.70 -7.85
CA ILE A 728 34.71 -8.11 -8.62
C ILE A 728 34.90 -6.60 -8.80
N GLY A 729 35.42 -5.90 -7.79
CA GLY A 729 35.77 -4.49 -7.88
C GLY A 729 36.81 -4.19 -8.96
N VAL A 730 37.86 -5.01 -9.07
CA VAL A 730 38.86 -4.88 -10.14
C VAL A 730 38.23 -5.10 -11.51
N PHE A 731 37.39 -6.13 -11.68
CA PHE A 731 36.70 -6.38 -12.94
C PHE A 731 35.71 -5.26 -13.31
N SER A 732 35.08 -4.64 -12.32
CA SER A 732 34.20 -3.48 -12.48
C SER A 732 34.96 -2.25 -12.97
N VAL A 733 36.16 -2.00 -12.45
CA VAL A 733 37.05 -0.92 -12.94
C VAL A 733 37.44 -1.16 -14.40
N LEU A 734 37.86 -2.37 -14.76
CA LEU A 734 38.26 -2.70 -16.13
C LEU A 734 37.11 -2.52 -17.13
N THR A 735 35.92 -3.02 -16.80
CA THR A 735 34.71 -2.87 -17.65
C THR A 735 34.26 -1.41 -17.75
N ALA A 736 34.29 -0.65 -16.65
CA ALA A 736 33.95 0.78 -16.67
C ALA A 736 34.94 1.60 -17.52
N MET A 737 36.25 1.32 -17.40
CA MET A 737 37.29 1.94 -18.24
C MET A 737 37.04 1.68 -19.73
N GLN A 738 36.74 0.43 -20.10
CA GLN A 738 36.40 0.06 -21.48
C GLN A 738 35.19 0.84 -22.03
N ARG A 739 34.17 1.12 -21.19
CA ARG A 739 32.93 1.79 -21.60
C ARG A 739 32.97 3.33 -21.53
N THR A 740 34.01 3.93 -20.95
CA THR A 740 34.13 5.41 -20.85
C THR A 740 34.16 6.14 -22.19
N SER A 741 34.61 5.49 -23.27
CA SER A 741 34.64 6.08 -24.62
C SER A 741 33.23 6.32 -25.21
N LEU A 742 32.19 5.70 -24.64
CA LEU A 742 30.82 5.73 -25.13
C LEU A 742 29.92 6.69 -24.34
N GLN A 743 30.42 7.38 -23.31
CA GLN A 743 29.62 8.25 -22.43
C GLN A 743 29.68 9.74 -22.82
N GLN A 744 28.49 10.37 -22.86
CA GLN A 744 28.35 11.83 -22.98
C GLN A 744 28.37 12.55 -21.63
N ARG A 745 28.07 11.84 -20.51
CA ARG A 745 28.08 12.36 -19.13
C ARG A 745 28.89 11.43 -18.24
N ILE A 746 30.16 11.76 -18.02
CA ILE A 746 31.11 10.91 -17.26
C ILE A 746 30.84 10.90 -15.75
N LEU A 747 30.20 11.97 -15.23
CA LEU A 747 30.05 12.18 -13.79
C LEU A 747 29.41 10.99 -13.05
N PRO A 748 28.24 10.44 -13.44
CA PRO A 748 27.59 9.38 -12.68
C PRO A 748 28.41 8.10 -12.60
N LEU A 749 28.98 7.67 -13.73
CA LEU A 749 29.83 6.48 -13.79
C LEU A 749 31.10 6.67 -12.95
N SER A 750 31.75 7.83 -13.07
CA SER A 750 32.96 8.13 -12.29
C SER A 750 32.69 8.15 -10.79
N THR A 751 31.58 8.74 -10.35
CA THR A 751 31.23 8.79 -8.93
C THR A 751 30.98 7.40 -8.35
N VAL A 752 30.28 6.54 -9.10
CA VAL A 752 29.97 5.18 -8.64
C VAL A 752 31.24 4.33 -8.50
N ILE A 753 32.13 4.36 -9.50
CA ILE A 753 33.35 3.55 -9.47
C ILE A 753 34.34 4.07 -8.42
N ILE A 754 34.46 5.38 -8.22
CA ILE A 754 35.31 5.96 -7.17
C ILE A 754 34.77 5.60 -5.79
N VAL A 755 33.45 5.68 -5.56
CA VAL A 755 32.83 5.25 -4.30
C VAL A 755 33.06 3.76 -4.05
N GLN A 756 32.83 2.91 -5.05
CA GLN A 756 33.06 1.46 -4.96
C GLN A 756 34.52 1.12 -4.63
N THR A 757 35.49 1.74 -5.30
CA THR A 757 36.91 1.50 -5.04
C THR A 757 37.37 2.05 -3.70
N THR A 758 36.80 3.18 -3.23
CA THR A 758 37.05 3.72 -1.89
C THR A 758 36.57 2.74 -0.81
N LEU A 759 35.36 2.18 -0.97
CA LEU A 759 34.81 1.19 -0.06
C LEU A 759 35.64 -0.10 -0.04
N ASN A 760 36.10 -0.57 -1.21
CA ASN A 760 37.01 -1.72 -1.29
C ASN A 760 38.34 -1.48 -0.57
N SER A 761 38.89 -0.26 -0.66
CA SER A 761 40.10 0.12 0.08
C SER A 761 39.85 0.11 1.59
N ILE A 762 38.76 0.72 2.05
CA ILE A 762 38.38 0.71 3.48
C ILE A 762 38.24 -0.73 4.00
N LEU A 763 37.50 -1.58 3.27
CA LEU A 763 37.33 -3.00 3.64
C LEU A 763 38.68 -3.74 3.69
N SER A 764 39.55 -3.51 2.72
CA SER A 764 40.88 -4.14 2.68
C SER A 764 41.78 -3.69 3.84
N PHE A 765 41.70 -2.42 4.26
CA PHE A 765 42.41 -1.91 5.42
C PHE A 765 41.91 -2.52 6.73
N LEU A 766 40.60 -2.77 6.83
CA LEU A 766 39.97 -3.41 7.99
C LEU A 766 40.29 -4.91 8.09
N ASP A 767 40.37 -5.59 6.94
CA ASP A 767 40.73 -7.01 6.86
C ASP A 767 42.23 -7.29 7.15
N GLY A 768 43.12 -6.32 6.88
CA GLY A 768 44.53 -6.37 7.30
C GLY A 768 45.47 -7.18 6.40
N ARG A 769 44.99 -7.85 5.35
CA ARG A 769 45.85 -8.56 4.38
C ARG A 769 46.50 -7.61 3.36
N LEU A 770 47.83 -7.61 3.32
CA LEU A 770 48.63 -6.73 2.45
C LEU A 770 48.29 -6.88 0.95
N THR A 771 47.99 -8.09 0.49
CA THR A 771 47.66 -8.38 -0.91
C THR A 771 46.37 -7.70 -1.36
N LEU A 772 45.34 -7.69 -0.50
CA LEU A 772 44.05 -7.03 -0.78
C LEU A 772 44.17 -5.51 -0.71
N VAL A 773 44.93 -4.99 0.25
CA VAL A 773 45.23 -3.55 0.36
C VAL A 773 45.96 -3.05 -0.89
N ALA A 774 46.98 -3.77 -1.36
CA ALA A 774 47.72 -3.40 -2.55
C ALA A 774 46.82 -3.40 -3.81
N LEU A 775 45.99 -4.43 -3.97
CA LEU A 775 45.12 -4.58 -5.14
C LEU A 775 43.99 -3.53 -5.17
N SER A 776 43.37 -3.25 -4.02
CA SER A 776 42.31 -2.23 -3.90
C SER A 776 42.84 -0.80 -4.09
N LEU A 777 43.99 -0.46 -3.50
CA LEU A 777 44.64 0.85 -3.72
C LEU A 777 45.02 1.06 -5.18
N THR A 778 45.56 0.01 -5.83
CA THR A 778 45.91 0.08 -7.26
C THR A 778 44.66 0.36 -8.11
N ALA A 779 43.54 -0.32 -7.84
CA ALA A 779 42.27 -0.08 -8.53
C ALA A 779 41.70 1.33 -8.26
N PHE A 780 41.83 1.84 -7.03
CA PHE A 780 41.41 3.20 -6.66
C PHE A 780 42.22 4.30 -7.37
N PHE A 781 43.54 4.20 -7.38
CA PHE A 781 44.40 5.17 -8.06
C PHE A 781 44.20 5.13 -9.58
N ALA A 782 44.14 3.93 -10.17
CA ALA A 782 43.94 3.77 -11.61
C ALA A 782 42.61 4.35 -12.08
N SER A 783 41.51 4.10 -11.35
CA SER A 783 40.19 4.63 -11.69
C SER A 783 40.09 6.15 -11.48
N SER A 784 40.63 6.68 -10.37
CA SER A 784 40.63 8.11 -10.08
C SER A 784 41.36 8.93 -11.15
N ILE A 785 42.56 8.48 -11.55
CA ILE A 785 43.34 9.13 -12.62
C ILE A 785 42.58 9.09 -13.95
N TRP A 786 41.98 7.95 -14.31
CA TRP A 786 41.24 7.79 -15.56
C TRP A 786 40.02 8.70 -15.66
N PHE A 787 39.21 8.79 -14.60
CA PHE A 787 37.97 9.56 -14.64
C PHE A 787 38.17 11.07 -14.47
N VAL A 788 39.13 11.52 -13.66
CA VAL A 788 39.45 12.95 -13.49
C VAL A 788 39.94 13.54 -14.81
N THR A 789 40.91 12.90 -15.45
CA THR A 789 41.49 13.36 -16.73
C THR A 789 40.45 13.45 -17.85
N LYS A 790 39.48 12.53 -17.89
CA LYS A 790 38.37 12.57 -18.87
C LYS A 790 37.27 13.57 -18.50
N GLY A 791 36.97 13.74 -17.21
CA GLY A 791 35.90 14.61 -16.72
C GLY A 791 36.21 16.10 -16.85
N GLU A 792 37.46 16.50 -16.59
CA GLU A 792 37.93 17.88 -16.75
C GLU A 792 37.91 18.29 -18.23
N LEU A 793 38.42 17.42 -19.11
CA LEU A 793 38.47 17.66 -20.55
C LEU A 793 37.08 17.93 -21.16
N ILE A 794 36.03 17.24 -20.71
CA ILE A 794 34.66 17.47 -21.19
C ILE A 794 34.03 18.75 -20.62
N ARG A 795 34.29 19.06 -19.34
CA ARG A 795 33.75 20.28 -18.69
C ARG A 795 34.41 21.56 -19.22
N GLU A 796 35.70 21.51 -19.52
CA GLU A 796 36.40 22.59 -20.19
C GLU A 796 35.81 22.84 -21.58
N LEU A 797 35.62 21.79 -22.39
CA LEU A 797 35.01 21.92 -23.72
C LEU A 797 33.58 22.47 -23.67
N LYS A 798 32.79 22.08 -22.67
CA LYS A 798 31.38 22.51 -22.53
C LYS A 798 31.24 23.94 -21.98
N SER A 799 32.11 24.34 -21.06
CA SER A 799 32.12 25.72 -20.54
C SER A 799 32.65 26.71 -21.58
N VAL A 800 33.64 26.30 -22.38
CA VAL A 800 34.14 27.06 -23.52
C VAL A 800 33.08 27.16 -24.62
N SER A 801 32.32 26.08 -24.89
CA SER A 801 31.26 26.11 -25.90
C SER A 801 30.04 26.94 -25.48
N GLU A 802 29.59 26.85 -24.23
CA GLU A 802 28.43 27.61 -23.71
C GLU A 802 28.71 29.11 -23.63
N LYS A 803 29.93 29.48 -23.21
CA LYS A 803 30.41 30.88 -23.24
C LYS A 803 30.48 31.41 -24.66
N ASN A 804 31.05 30.64 -25.59
CA ASN A 804 31.12 31.02 -27.00
C ASN A 804 29.73 31.07 -27.67
N ARG A 805 28.79 30.23 -27.24
CA ARG A 805 27.40 30.22 -27.73
C ARG A 805 26.65 31.49 -27.35
N ARG A 806 26.66 31.89 -26.07
CA ARG A 806 25.98 33.11 -25.60
C ARG A 806 26.61 34.38 -26.17
N ILE A 807 27.93 34.40 -26.35
CA ILE A 807 28.64 35.51 -27.02
C ILE A 807 28.18 35.62 -28.49
N ARG A 808 28.03 34.50 -29.20
CA ARG A 808 27.55 34.48 -30.59
C ARG A 808 26.07 34.82 -30.70
N GLU A 809 25.22 34.40 -29.76
CA GLU A 809 23.78 34.74 -29.75
C GLU A 809 23.56 36.24 -29.52
N VAL A 810 24.34 36.87 -28.63
CA VAL A 810 24.31 38.33 -28.40
C VAL A 810 24.88 39.08 -29.62
N ALA A 811 25.99 38.62 -30.19
CA ALA A 811 26.59 39.23 -31.39
C ALA A 811 25.69 39.08 -32.64
N ALA A 812 25.02 37.94 -32.80
CA ALA A 812 24.08 37.71 -33.89
C ALA A 812 22.80 38.55 -33.72
N SER A 813 22.30 38.71 -32.49
CA SER A 813 21.14 39.57 -32.20
C SER A 813 21.46 41.06 -32.40
N GLN A 814 22.69 41.50 -32.12
CA GLN A 814 23.16 42.85 -32.42
C GLN A 814 23.38 43.08 -33.93
N ALA A 815 23.77 42.05 -34.68
CA ALA A 815 23.92 42.12 -36.13
C ALA A 815 22.57 42.11 -36.87
N SER A 816 21.58 41.33 -36.41
CA SER A 816 20.22 41.26 -36.98
C SER A 816 19.36 42.51 -36.68
N LEU A 817 19.68 43.27 -35.62
CA LEU A 817 19.08 44.59 -35.34
C LEU A 817 19.30 45.63 -36.47
N SER A 818 20.21 45.37 -37.41
CA SER A 818 20.47 46.23 -38.58
C SER A 818 19.67 45.87 -39.83
N MET A 819 18.94 44.74 -39.85
CA MET A 819 18.14 44.30 -41.00
C MET A 819 16.97 43.43 -40.52
N SER A 820 15.75 43.95 -40.60
CA SER A 820 14.43 43.30 -40.35
C SER A 820 13.96 43.11 -38.90
N GLN A 821 12.66 43.44 -38.70
CA GLN A 821 11.88 43.24 -37.48
C GLN A 821 11.54 41.75 -37.32
N ASP A 822 12.47 40.94 -36.83
CA ASP A 822 12.18 39.58 -36.40
C ASP A 822 12.16 39.44 -34.87
N TYR A 823 11.22 38.60 -34.43
CA TYR A 823 10.83 38.38 -33.04
C TYR A 823 11.93 37.66 -32.26
N HIS A 824 12.62 38.36 -31.35
CA HIS A 824 13.66 37.77 -30.49
C HIS A 824 13.20 37.65 -29.02
N PRO A 825 13.27 36.45 -28.40
CA PRO A 825 12.81 36.21 -27.02
C PRO A 825 13.56 37.04 -25.97
N VAL A 826 14.77 37.52 -26.30
CA VAL A 826 15.61 38.41 -25.46
C VAL A 826 14.94 39.77 -25.21
N VAL A 827 14.07 40.22 -26.12
CA VAL A 827 13.42 41.54 -26.07
C VAL A 827 12.15 41.54 -25.20
N GLU A 828 11.51 40.38 -25.00
CA GLU A 828 10.23 40.28 -24.31
C GLU A 828 10.38 40.05 -22.79
N GLU A 829 11.42 39.31 -22.39
CA GLU A 829 11.78 39.13 -20.98
C GLU A 829 12.30 40.43 -20.34
N SER A 830 12.97 41.26 -21.15
CA SER A 830 13.36 42.63 -20.80
C SER A 830 12.16 43.60 -20.79
N ARG A 831 11.16 43.42 -21.68
CA ARG A 831 9.91 44.18 -21.67
C ARG A 831 9.02 43.88 -20.46
N ARG A 832 8.95 42.62 -20.02
CA ARG A 832 8.22 42.19 -18.80
C ARG A 832 8.79 42.78 -17.51
N LYS A 833 10.10 43.07 -17.46
CA LYS A 833 10.78 43.62 -16.27
C LYS A 833 10.87 45.15 -16.24
N GLY A 834 10.46 45.86 -17.31
CA GLY A 834 10.26 47.31 -17.29
C GLY A 834 11.52 48.17 -17.12
N MET A 835 12.70 47.67 -17.52
CA MET A 835 13.96 48.43 -17.47
C MET A 835 14.23 49.08 -18.84
N LYS A 836 14.52 50.39 -18.85
CA LYS A 836 14.53 51.22 -20.08
C LYS A 836 15.89 51.43 -20.75
N GLU A 837 17.00 50.96 -20.19
CA GLU A 837 18.33 51.21 -20.77
C GLU A 837 19.23 49.96 -20.65
N SER A 838 19.92 49.60 -21.75
CA SER A 838 20.80 48.44 -22.00
C SER A 838 20.14 47.08 -22.33
N HIS A 839 19.79 46.93 -23.61
CA HIS A 839 19.08 45.78 -24.20
C HIS A 839 19.90 44.48 -24.39
N GLY A 840 21.04 44.31 -23.70
CA GLY A 840 21.88 43.10 -23.79
C GLY A 840 22.63 42.74 -22.51
N GLU A 841 22.92 43.72 -21.65
CA GLU A 841 23.61 43.49 -20.38
C GLU A 841 22.72 42.75 -19.38
N SER A 842 21.41 42.99 -19.34
CA SER A 842 20.49 42.28 -18.41
C SER A 842 20.49 40.75 -18.56
N TYR A 843 20.67 40.22 -19.77
CA TYR A 843 20.75 38.77 -20.04
C TYR A 843 22.14 38.18 -19.67
N ILE A 844 23.14 39.07 -19.58
CA ILE A 844 24.50 38.79 -19.11
C ILE A 844 24.59 39.03 -17.58
N GLU A 845 23.73 39.88 -16.99
CA GLU A 845 23.69 40.29 -15.58
C GLU A 845 22.80 39.40 -14.70
N GLU A 846 21.95 38.55 -15.28
CA GLU A 846 21.28 37.46 -14.53
C GLU A 846 22.27 36.38 -14.06
N VAL A 847 23.56 36.55 -14.43
CA VAL A 847 24.70 35.81 -13.90
C VAL A 847 24.89 36.19 -12.44
N ARG A 848 24.27 35.39 -11.56
CA ARG A 848 24.57 35.41 -10.13
C ARG A 848 26.02 34.99 -9.94
N HIS A 849 26.73 35.74 -9.10
CA HIS A 849 28.04 35.31 -8.66
C HIS A 849 27.85 34.16 -7.67
N PHE A 850 28.39 32.99 -8.00
CA PHE A 850 28.57 31.92 -7.04
C PHE A 850 29.99 32.06 -6.50
N PRO A 851 30.17 32.58 -5.27
CA PRO A 851 31.50 32.82 -4.71
C PRO A 851 32.11 31.48 -4.28
N VAL A 852 32.49 30.63 -5.25
CA VAL A 852 33.03 29.28 -5.04
C VAL A 852 34.19 29.33 -4.06
N VAL A 853 35.05 30.35 -4.15
CA VAL A 853 36.20 30.49 -3.26
C VAL A 853 35.77 30.76 -1.81
N ALA A 854 34.83 31.68 -1.59
CA ALA A 854 34.35 31.98 -0.24
C ALA A 854 33.59 30.79 0.36
N ILE A 855 32.75 30.12 -0.45
CA ILE A 855 32.02 28.90 -0.03
C ILE A 855 33.00 27.76 0.26
N SER A 856 34.07 27.60 -0.52
CA SER A 856 35.12 26.61 -0.26
C SER A 856 35.88 26.92 1.02
N VAL A 857 36.23 28.18 1.29
CA VAL A 857 36.90 28.57 2.55
C VAL A 857 35.97 28.34 3.74
N ILE A 858 34.71 28.78 3.65
CA ILE A 858 33.69 28.52 4.68
C ILE A 858 33.49 27.02 4.86
N GLY A 859 33.42 26.24 3.78
CA GLY A 859 33.25 24.79 3.80
C GLY A 859 34.43 24.06 4.44
N ILE A 860 35.67 24.42 4.08
CA ILE A 860 36.89 23.84 4.68
C ILE A 860 36.93 24.17 6.17
N VAL A 861 36.76 25.44 6.55
CA VAL A 861 36.78 25.85 7.96
C VAL A 861 35.67 25.14 8.75
N SER A 862 34.47 25.02 8.17
CA SER A 862 33.33 24.36 8.81
C SER A 862 33.53 22.84 8.94
N ILE A 863 34.04 22.16 7.91
CA ILE A 863 34.33 20.72 7.95
C ILE A 863 35.47 20.43 8.93
N SER A 864 36.53 21.25 8.93
CA SER A 864 37.62 21.11 9.90
C SER A 864 37.13 21.34 11.33
N LEU A 865 36.27 22.34 11.55
CA LEU A 865 35.68 22.60 12.86
C LEU A 865 34.74 21.47 13.30
N ALA A 866 33.93 20.93 12.38
CA ALA A 866 33.03 19.81 12.62
C ALA A 866 33.76 18.50 12.94
N LEU A 867 34.78 18.15 12.16
CA LEU A 867 35.64 16.98 12.40
C LEU A 867 36.42 17.12 13.72
N TYR A 868 36.97 18.30 14.00
CA TYR A 868 37.66 18.55 15.26
C TYR A 868 36.73 18.40 16.47
N SER A 869 35.52 18.98 16.37
CA SER A 869 34.50 18.87 17.43
C SER A 869 34.08 17.41 17.62
N PHE A 870 33.88 16.65 16.53
CA PHE A 870 33.60 15.21 16.60
C PHE A 870 34.68 14.42 17.35
N LEU A 871 35.96 14.70 17.09
CA LEU A 871 37.09 13.96 17.66
C LEU A 871 37.42 14.35 19.11
N THR A 872 37.24 15.62 19.48
CA THR A 872 37.73 16.17 20.76
C THR A 872 36.63 16.59 21.73
N GLY A 873 35.38 16.62 21.29
CA GLY A 873 34.23 17.09 22.06
C GLY A 873 33.95 18.60 21.89
N PRO A 874 33.02 19.15 22.69
CA PRO A 874 32.59 20.55 22.60
C PRO A 874 33.74 21.54 22.90
N ALA A 875 34.03 22.44 21.96
CA ALA A 875 35.15 23.40 22.04
C ALA A 875 34.68 24.87 21.87
N PRO A 876 34.08 25.49 22.90
CA PRO A 876 33.40 26.79 22.80
C PRO A 876 34.31 27.95 22.36
N PHE A 877 35.57 27.98 22.81
CA PHE A 877 36.52 29.03 22.41
C PHE A 877 36.96 28.89 20.94
N LEU A 878 37.15 27.66 20.47
CA LEU A 878 37.50 27.42 19.07
C LEU A 878 36.34 27.77 18.15
N LEU A 879 35.12 27.42 18.56
CA LEU A 879 33.88 27.81 17.89
C LEU A 879 33.73 29.34 17.82
N LEU A 880 34.06 30.06 18.89
CA LEU A 880 34.06 31.52 18.91
C LEU A 880 35.08 32.11 17.91
N CYS A 881 36.32 31.61 17.92
CA CYS A 881 37.38 32.07 17.01
C CYS A 881 37.03 31.78 15.54
N ALA A 882 36.69 30.53 15.21
CA ALA A 882 36.33 30.13 13.86
C ALA A 882 35.04 30.81 13.39
N GLY A 883 34.04 30.93 14.26
CA GLY A 883 32.79 31.63 13.97
C GLY A 883 32.97 33.13 13.75
N SER A 884 33.81 33.80 14.55
CA SER A 884 34.14 35.22 14.32
C SER A 884 34.86 35.43 12.99
N PHE A 885 35.71 34.50 12.58
CA PHE A 885 36.34 34.50 11.26
C PHE A 885 35.30 34.33 10.14
N LEU A 886 34.33 33.42 10.29
CA LEU A 886 33.22 33.27 9.34
C LEU A 886 32.38 34.55 9.23
N VAL A 887 32.10 35.25 10.34
CA VAL A 887 31.40 36.56 10.32
C VAL A 887 32.17 37.57 9.48
N ILE A 888 33.49 37.67 9.64
CA ILE A 888 34.34 38.58 8.87
C ILE A 888 34.27 38.26 7.38
N ILE A 889 34.38 36.98 7.00
CA ILE A 889 34.27 36.53 5.60
C ILE A 889 32.92 36.95 5.01
N VAL A 890 31.82 36.76 5.74
CA VAL A 890 30.47 37.14 5.29
C VAL A 890 30.35 38.66 5.09
N ILE A 891 30.90 39.48 6.01
CA ILE A 891 30.92 40.94 5.87
C ILE A 891 31.73 41.37 4.64
N LEU A 892 32.93 40.81 4.46
CA LEU A 892 33.82 41.14 3.35
C LEU A 892 33.20 40.79 2.00
N GLU A 893 32.56 39.62 1.89
CA GLU A 893 31.89 39.20 0.66
C GLU A 893 30.64 40.03 0.37
N GLY A 894 29.89 40.46 1.40
CA GLY A 894 28.79 41.40 1.19
C GLY A 894 29.25 42.77 0.67
N GLN A 895 30.30 43.35 1.26
CA GLN A 895 30.91 44.60 0.76
C GLN A 895 31.55 44.46 -0.62
N ARG A 896 32.00 43.25 -0.97
CA ARG A 896 32.57 42.95 -2.28
C ARG A 896 31.47 42.83 -3.34
N SER A 897 30.34 42.20 -3.00
CA SER A 897 29.17 42.10 -3.87
C SER A 897 28.61 43.48 -4.22
N GLU A 898 28.54 44.39 -3.23
CA GLU A 898 28.11 45.78 -3.44
C GLU A 898 29.06 46.55 -4.38
N ARG A 899 30.38 46.34 -4.25
CA ARG A 899 31.39 46.95 -5.13
C ARG A 899 31.38 46.43 -6.57
N ILE A 900 31.05 45.15 -6.75
CA ILE A 900 31.04 44.49 -8.07
C ILE A 900 29.70 44.71 -8.79
N GLY A 901 28.67 45.20 -8.09
CA GLY A 901 27.34 45.47 -8.66
C GLY A 901 26.53 44.21 -8.99
N ILE A 902 27.03 43.02 -8.63
CA ILE A 902 26.40 41.73 -8.89
C ILE A 902 25.88 41.14 -7.58
N ARG A 903 24.59 40.76 -7.54
CA ARG A 903 23.98 40.13 -6.36
C ARG A 903 24.52 38.71 -6.14
N LEU A 904 24.80 38.39 -4.88
CA LEU A 904 25.11 37.04 -4.45
C LEU A 904 23.93 36.10 -4.74
N THR A 905 24.24 34.81 -4.84
CA THR A 905 23.19 33.80 -4.95
C THR A 905 22.41 33.76 -3.64
N ASP A 906 21.07 33.73 -3.72
CA ASP A 906 20.20 33.69 -2.54
C ASP A 906 19.91 32.22 -2.18
N THR A 907 19.97 31.90 -0.89
CA THR A 907 19.50 30.64 -0.29
C THR A 907 18.48 30.97 0.78
N LEU A 908 17.20 30.61 0.55
CA LEU A 908 16.09 30.92 1.47
C LEU A 908 16.00 32.41 1.85
N GLY A 909 16.23 33.31 0.89
CA GLY A 909 16.13 34.76 1.08
C GLY A 909 17.32 35.42 1.79
N SER A 910 18.35 34.64 2.16
CA SER A 910 19.63 35.15 2.71
C SER A 910 20.78 34.83 1.74
N ASP A 911 21.90 35.55 1.87
CA ASP A 911 23.06 35.38 1.01
C ASP A 911 23.70 33.99 1.22
N THR A 912 24.06 33.29 0.12
CA THR A 912 24.64 31.92 0.17
C THR A 912 25.79 31.72 1.15
N THR A 913 26.64 32.73 1.33
CA THR A 913 27.80 32.70 2.24
C THR A 913 27.38 32.75 3.71
N ALA A 914 26.39 33.58 4.04
CA ALA A 914 25.82 33.64 5.39
C ALA A 914 25.13 32.32 5.76
N ALA A 915 24.34 31.77 4.83
CA ALA A 915 23.68 30.48 5.00
C ALA A 915 24.67 29.33 5.24
N THR A 916 25.73 29.22 4.43
CA THR A 916 26.74 28.15 4.61
C THR A 916 27.53 28.32 5.90
N ALA A 917 27.83 29.55 6.32
CA ALA A 917 28.51 29.82 7.58
C ALA A 917 27.67 29.39 8.79
N VAL A 918 26.37 29.71 8.80
CA VAL A 918 25.45 29.31 9.88
C VAL A 918 25.29 27.79 9.95
N ILE A 919 25.15 27.11 8.80
CA ILE A 919 25.09 25.63 8.73
C ILE A 919 26.38 25.02 9.30
N GLY A 920 27.55 25.58 8.95
CA GLY A 920 28.84 25.11 9.44
C GLY A 920 28.98 25.20 10.96
N VAL A 921 28.60 26.35 11.55
CA VAL A 921 28.58 26.56 13.02
C VAL A 921 27.59 25.58 13.68
N SER A 922 26.40 25.41 13.12
CA SER A 922 25.39 24.46 13.61
C SER A 922 25.87 23.00 13.58
N CYS A 923 26.53 22.56 12.51
CA CYS A 923 27.08 21.20 12.41
C CYS A 923 28.20 20.95 13.41
N ALA A 924 29.06 21.95 13.67
CA ALA A 924 30.14 21.82 14.64
C ALA A 924 29.63 21.55 16.06
N VAL A 925 28.58 22.24 16.48
CA VAL A 925 27.94 22.00 17.80
C VAL A 925 27.37 20.59 17.88
N VAL A 926 26.56 20.17 16.90
CA VAL A 926 25.95 18.83 16.90
C VAL A 926 27.03 17.74 16.98
N LEU A 927 28.03 17.78 16.11
CA LEU A 927 29.08 16.76 16.06
C LEU A 927 29.98 16.80 17.31
N GLY A 928 30.20 17.98 17.89
CA GLY A 928 30.90 18.13 19.18
C GLY A 928 30.28 17.31 20.30
N HIS A 929 28.96 17.34 20.41
CA HIS A 929 28.23 16.62 21.44
C HIS A 929 28.02 15.12 21.12
N THR A 930 28.29 14.66 19.89
CA THR A 930 28.30 13.20 19.60
C THR A 930 29.52 12.46 20.16
N ASN A 931 30.54 13.18 20.63
CA ASN A 931 31.71 12.57 21.24
C ASN A 931 31.35 11.94 22.62
N PRO A 932 31.79 10.71 22.93
CA PRO A 932 31.53 10.05 24.21
C PRO A 932 32.02 10.81 25.45
N SER A 933 32.98 11.74 25.29
CA SER A 933 33.51 12.58 26.37
C SER A 933 32.73 13.86 26.63
N SER A 934 31.71 14.16 25.82
CA SER A 934 30.89 15.36 25.94
C SER A 934 29.92 15.28 27.13
N SER A 935 29.53 16.44 27.69
CA SER A 935 28.55 16.52 28.76
C SER A 935 27.32 17.30 28.33
N VAL A 936 26.15 16.69 28.50
CA VAL A 936 24.84 17.33 28.25
C VAL A 936 24.62 18.56 29.14
N ARG A 937 25.39 18.76 30.21
CA ARG A 937 25.28 19.92 31.13
C ARG A 937 26.20 21.10 30.79
N ASP A 938 27.09 20.96 29.81
CA ASP A 938 27.94 22.06 29.34
C ASP A 938 27.47 22.53 27.96
N MET A 939 26.67 23.60 27.95
CA MET A 939 26.08 24.20 26.76
C MET A 939 26.74 25.54 26.39
N THR A 940 27.99 25.75 26.83
CA THR A 940 28.74 26.99 26.53
C THR A 940 28.89 27.22 25.02
N ASP A 941 29.17 26.15 24.25
CA ASP A 941 29.34 26.19 22.81
C ASP A 941 28.02 26.50 22.06
N PHE A 942 26.90 25.97 22.55
CA PHE A 942 25.57 26.32 22.03
C PHE A 942 25.20 27.79 22.32
N GLY A 943 25.57 28.32 23.50
CA GLY A 943 25.43 29.75 23.81
C GLY A 943 26.27 30.64 22.89
N VAL A 944 27.52 30.22 22.62
CA VAL A 944 28.42 30.89 21.66
C VAL A 944 27.85 30.84 20.23
N ALA A 945 27.34 29.69 19.79
CA ALA A 945 26.68 29.54 18.50
C ALA A 945 25.46 30.47 18.37
N THR A 946 24.67 30.63 19.44
CA THR A 946 23.53 31.55 19.48
C THR A 946 23.98 33.01 19.25
N ALA A 947 25.06 33.44 19.90
CA ALA A 947 25.60 34.79 19.67
C ALA A 947 26.16 34.97 18.25
N LEU A 948 26.90 33.98 17.74
CA LEU A 948 27.50 34.02 16.41
C LEU A 948 26.45 34.03 15.29
N THR A 949 25.39 33.22 15.41
CA THR A 949 24.31 33.18 14.41
C THR A 949 23.58 34.52 14.33
N VAL A 950 23.35 35.21 15.45
CA VAL A 950 22.81 36.58 15.45
C VAL A 950 23.75 37.55 14.73
N MET A 951 25.07 37.46 14.97
CA MET A 951 26.07 38.31 14.32
C MET A 951 26.15 38.06 12.81
N ILE A 952 26.13 36.79 12.36
CA ILE A 952 26.11 36.42 10.93
C ILE A 952 24.80 36.88 10.26
N ALA A 953 23.66 36.75 10.96
CA ALA A 953 22.38 37.20 10.43
C ALA A 953 22.32 38.72 10.29
N MET A 954 22.85 39.46 11.27
CA MET A 954 22.92 40.93 11.19
C MET A 954 23.89 41.43 10.12
N SER A 955 25.02 40.75 9.90
CA SER A 955 25.97 41.15 8.86
C SER A 955 25.40 41.02 7.44
N SER A 956 24.51 40.05 7.21
CA SER A 956 23.81 39.90 5.92
C SER A 956 22.82 41.06 5.65
N LEU A 957 22.22 41.66 6.69
CA LEU A 957 21.36 42.83 6.52
C LEU A 957 22.12 44.12 6.21
N TRP A 958 23.32 44.29 6.78
CA TRP A 958 24.10 45.53 6.69
C TRP A 958 24.43 45.94 5.25
N ASN A 959 24.58 44.96 4.35
CA ASN A 959 25.04 45.17 2.98
C ASN A 959 23.92 45.11 1.94
N SER A 960 22.64 45.14 2.36
CA SER A 960 21.52 44.94 1.44
C SER A 960 20.46 46.03 1.55
N ASP A 961 20.29 46.81 0.48
CA ASP A 961 19.14 47.69 0.26
C ASP A 961 17.90 46.82 0.03
N LYS A 962 17.29 46.30 1.10
CA LYS A 962 16.22 45.31 0.97
C LYS A 962 15.03 45.58 1.89
N GLY A 963 13.86 45.43 1.27
CA GLY A 963 12.54 45.60 1.87
C GLY A 963 12.19 44.54 2.93
N LEU A 964 10.90 44.43 3.23
CA LEU A 964 10.37 43.60 4.33
C LEU A 964 10.81 42.12 4.30
N GLU A 965 11.09 41.56 3.11
CA GLU A 965 11.51 40.15 2.96
C GLU A 965 12.92 39.86 3.50
N ALA A 966 13.89 40.76 3.34
CA ALA A 966 15.24 40.53 3.87
C ALA A 966 15.28 40.60 5.40
N ARG A 967 14.50 41.51 6.00
CA ARG A 967 14.32 41.60 7.46
C ARG A 967 13.72 40.31 8.03
N ARG A 968 12.79 39.68 7.29
CA ARG A 968 12.19 38.41 7.70
C ARG A 968 13.13 37.21 7.49
N ALA A 969 13.88 37.20 6.39
CA ALA A 969 14.89 36.17 6.13
C ALA A 969 15.97 36.15 7.23
N MET A 970 16.38 37.31 7.72
CA MET A 970 17.28 37.42 8.88
C MET A 970 16.73 36.70 10.12
N LEU A 971 15.47 36.94 10.48
CA LEU A 971 14.83 36.27 11.64
C LEU A 971 14.76 34.75 11.44
N ASN A 972 14.46 34.29 10.22
CA ASN A 972 14.42 32.86 9.89
C ASN A 972 15.80 32.19 10.04
N TRP A 973 16.88 32.86 9.61
CA TRP A 973 18.26 32.34 9.71
C TRP A 973 18.86 32.41 11.12
N ILE A 974 18.22 33.10 12.06
CA ILE A 974 18.52 32.96 13.49
C ILE A 974 17.78 31.74 14.07
N VAL A 975 16.46 31.66 13.85
CA VAL A 975 15.60 30.71 14.55
C VAL A 975 15.71 29.28 14.00
N TYR A 976 15.67 29.08 12.67
CA TYR A 976 15.61 27.74 12.09
C TYR A 976 16.90 26.92 12.29
N PRO A 977 18.11 27.46 12.08
CA PRO A 977 19.34 26.68 12.27
C PRO A 977 19.57 26.30 13.74
N LEU A 978 19.28 27.20 14.68
CA LEU A 978 19.38 26.90 16.12
C LEU A 978 18.38 25.81 16.54
N ALA A 979 17.14 25.87 16.05
CA ALA A 979 16.14 24.83 16.30
C ALA A 979 16.58 23.50 15.72
N SER A 980 17.13 23.50 14.50
CA SER A 980 17.70 22.31 13.86
C SER A 980 18.86 21.72 14.65
N THR A 981 19.79 22.54 15.14
CA THR A 981 20.90 22.10 16.00
C THR A 981 20.38 21.38 17.23
N ARG A 982 19.39 21.95 17.93
CA ARG A 982 18.83 21.37 19.16
C ARG A 982 18.08 20.06 18.89
N ILE A 983 17.27 20.00 17.83
CA ILE A 983 16.52 18.78 17.45
C ILE A 983 17.47 17.66 17.03
N ILE A 984 18.42 17.95 16.13
CA ILE A 984 19.36 16.95 15.62
C ILE A 984 20.26 16.44 16.76
N GLY A 985 20.79 17.33 17.61
CA GLY A 985 21.61 16.91 18.74
C GLY A 985 20.83 16.09 19.78
N PHE A 986 19.55 16.40 20.02
CA PHE A 986 18.72 15.55 20.88
C PHE A 986 18.50 14.15 20.29
N VAL A 987 18.17 14.06 18.98
CA VAL A 987 17.94 12.77 18.30
C VAL A 987 19.22 11.94 18.20
N LEU A 988 20.38 12.59 18.01
CA LEU A 988 21.68 11.93 17.99
C LEU A 988 22.17 11.64 19.42
N ILE A 989 21.92 10.41 19.89
CA ILE A 989 22.44 9.84 21.15
C ILE A 989 21.99 10.61 22.41
N GLY A 990 21.04 11.56 22.31
CA GLY A 990 20.64 12.41 23.44
C GLY A 990 21.70 13.46 23.80
N SER A 991 22.51 13.87 22.82
CA SER A 991 23.70 14.70 23.03
C SER A 991 23.42 16.15 23.46
N LEU A 992 22.25 16.69 23.10
CA LEU A 992 21.76 17.99 23.59
C LEU A 992 20.51 17.82 24.49
N PRO A 993 20.26 18.75 25.43
CA PRO A 993 19.10 18.71 26.31
C PRO A 993 17.77 18.66 25.55
N ALA A 994 16.88 17.79 26.03
CA ALA A 994 15.55 17.63 25.47
C ALA A 994 14.83 18.98 25.35
N PRO A 995 14.17 19.27 24.20
CA PRO A 995 13.25 20.39 24.09
C PRO A 995 12.21 20.39 25.21
N LEU A 996 11.75 21.56 25.65
CA LEU A 996 10.71 21.75 26.69
C LEU A 996 11.05 21.28 28.12
N GLY A 997 12.13 20.52 28.32
CA GLY A 997 12.50 19.94 29.63
C GLY A 997 13.62 20.68 30.37
N VAL A 998 13.98 21.90 29.94
CA VAL A 998 15.13 22.64 30.49
C VAL A 998 14.68 23.61 31.56
N ASN A 999 15.20 23.45 32.78
CA ASN A 999 15.22 24.51 33.77
C ASN A 999 16.54 25.29 33.66
N PRO A 1000 16.53 26.57 33.25
CA PRO A 1000 17.76 27.36 33.09
C PRO A 1000 18.48 27.67 34.40
N PHE A 1001 17.82 27.48 35.55
CA PHE A 1001 18.36 27.86 36.87
C PHE A 1001 19.00 26.69 37.66
N ASP A 1002 19.01 25.48 37.11
CA ASP A 1002 19.50 24.27 37.82
C ASP A 1002 21.00 23.98 37.66
N GLY A 1003 21.71 24.76 36.84
CA GLY A 1003 23.09 24.49 36.46
C GLY A 1003 24.08 25.61 36.82
N ASN A 1004 25.34 25.43 36.40
CA ASN A 1004 26.37 26.45 36.58
C ASN A 1004 26.04 27.69 35.72
N MET A 1005 26.30 28.88 36.27
CA MET A 1005 26.02 30.17 35.65
C MET A 1005 26.58 30.30 34.23
N LEU A 1006 27.84 29.91 34.01
CA LEU A 1006 28.50 30.08 32.70
C LEU A 1006 28.12 29.00 31.69
N SER A 1007 28.07 27.73 32.13
CA SER A 1007 27.88 26.59 31.23
C SER A 1007 26.44 26.21 30.97
N TRP A 1008 25.49 26.70 31.76
CA TRP A 1008 24.08 26.32 31.68
C TRP A 1008 23.13 27.51 31.69
N THR A 1009 23.14 28.33 32.75
CA THR A 1009 22.16 29.42 32.91
C THR A 1009 22.31 30.50 31.84
N TYR A 1010 23.53 30.97 31.60
CA TYR A 1010 23.77 32.04 30.64
C TYR A 1010 23.38 31.66 29.20
N PRO A 1011 23.77 30.48 28.65
CA PRO A 1011 23.32 30.04 27.32
C PRO A 1011 21.79 30.07 27.12
N PHE A 1012 21.01 29.54 28.07
CA PHE A 1012 19.55 29.47 27.94
C PHE A 1012 18.84 30.80 28.17
N VAL A 1013 19.34 31.65 29.08
CA VAL A 1013 18.81 33.01 29.28
C VAL A 1013 19.12 33.89 28.07
N LEU A 1014 20.33 33.79 27.51
CA LEU A 1014 20.70 34.49 26.27
C LEU A 1014 19.80 34.07 25.11
N LEU A 1015 19.60 32.76 24.93
CA LEU A 1015 18.71 32.23 23.89
C LEU A 1015 17.29 32.75 24.05
N GLU A 1016 16.71 32.72 25.25
CA GLU A 1016 15.35 33.21 25.51
C GLU A 1016 15.20 34.70 25.19
N ALA A 1017 16.19 35.53 25.56
CA ALA A 1017 16.20 36.95 25.26
C ALA A 1017 16.27 37.22 23.75
N VAL A 1018 17.08 36.45 23.01
CA VAL A 1018 17.18 36.54 21.54
C VAL A 1018 15.86 36.13 20.88
N LEU A 1019 15.20 35.07 21.36
CA LEU A 1019 13.89 34.64 20.85
C LEU A 1019 12.81 35.69 21.10
N ALA A 1020 12.74 36.26 22.29
CA ALA A 1020 11.79 37.34 22.61
C ALA A 1020 11.99 38.56 21.71
N LEU A 1021 13.25 38.94 21.44
CA LEU A 1021 13.58 39.99 20.49
C LEU A 1021 13.13 39.64 19.06
N CYS A 1022 13.34 38.39 18.61
CA CYS A 1022 12.90 37.94 17.29
C CYS A 1022 11.38 38.03 17.13
N ILE A 1023 10.60 37.63 18.15
CA ILE A 1023 9.12 37.74 18.12
C ILE A 1023 8.68 39.20 18.09
N PHE A 1024 9.32 40.06 18.88
CA PHE A 1024 9.01 41.49 18.91
C PHE A 1024 9.30 42.16 17.55
N LEU A 1025 10.44 41.86 16.94
CA LEU A 1025 10.78 42.35 15.60
C LEU A 1025 9.80 41.81 14.55
N ASP A 1026 9.43 40.53 14.63
CA ASP A 1026 8.44 39.92 13.74
C ASP A 1026 7.06 40.61 13.85
N PHE A 1027 6.65 40.97 15.07
CA PHE A 1027 5.43 41.75 15.30
C PHE A 1027 5.50 43.17 14.71
N LEU A 1028 6.65 43.84 14.79
CA LEU A 1028 6.85 45.15 14.18
C LEU A 1028 6.81 45.09 12.65
N ILE A 1029 7.41 44.05 12.05
CA ILE A 1029 7.36 43.82 10.59
C ILE A 1029 5.91 43.61 10.12
N ASP A 1030 5.14 42.78 10.85
CA ASP A 1030 3.72 42.54 10.55
C ASP A 1030 2.89 43.84 10.62
N ARG A 1031 3.21 44.74 11.57
CA ARG A 1031 2.53 46.05 11.69
C ARG A 1031 2.92 47.03 10.58
N GLN A 1032 4.18 47.02 10.14
CA GLN A 1032 4.69 47.92 9.11
C GLN A 1032 4.21 47.53 7.69
N GLY A 1033 4.07 46.23 7.41
CA GLY A 1033 3.74 45.76 6.05
C GLY A 1033 2.26 45.55 5.73
N GLY A 1034 1.33 45.78 6.65
CA GLY A 1034 -0.11 45.59 6.40
C GLY A 1034 -0.44 44.18 5.89
N HIS A 1035 -1.24 44.05 4.81
CA HIS A 1035 -1.56 42.74 4.21
C HIS A 1035 -0.39 42.03 3.52
N GLU A 1036 0.64 42.76 3.08
CA GLU A 1036 1.86 42.20 2.49
C GLU A 1036 2.89 41.83 3.56
N GLY A 1037 2.74 42.38 4.76
CA GLY A 1037 3.62 42.18 5.88
C GLY A 1037 3.40 40.92 6.68
N HIS A 1038 2.39 40.09 6.46
CA HIS A 1038 2.16 38.88 7.28
C HIS A 1038 3.01 37.70 6.77
N ARG A 1039 3.43 36.79 7.68
CA ARG A 1039 3.95 35.47 7.28
C ARG A 1039 2.91 34.75 6.41
N ARG A 1040 3.38 34.04 5.38
CA ARG A 1040 2.55 33.25 4.46
C ARG A 1040 3.14 31.85 4.30
N GLY A 1041 2.27 30.88 4.01
CA GLY A 1041 2.69 29.50 3.80
C GLY A 1041 3.23 28.83 5.06
N ALA A 1042 4.20 27.93 4.91
CA ALA A 1042 4.75 27.12 6.01
C ALA A 1042 5.42 27.96 7.11
N ASP A 1043 6.01 29.11 6.75
CA ASP A 1043 6.70 30.00 7.69
C ASP A 1043 5.78 30.57 8.79
N GLU A 1044 4.46 30.58 8.57
CA GLU A 1044 3.48 31.08 9.54
C GLU A 1044 3.34 30.15 10.76
N VAL A 1045 3.58 28.85 10.60
CA VAL A 1045 3.57 27.84 11.67
C VAL A 1045 4.98 27.46 12.11
N LEU A 1046 5.91 27.33 11.16
CA LEU A 1046 7.27 26.86 11.43
C LEU A 1046 8.03 27.79 12.38
N PHE A 1047 7.85 29.11 12.23
CA PHE A 1047 8.53 30.08 13.09
C PHE A 1047 8.08 30.01 14.56
N PRO A 1048 6.78 30.10 14.90
CA PRO A 1048 6.33 29.89 16.28
C PRO A 1048 6.73 28.52 16.85
N PHE A 1049 6.66 27.44 16.04
CA PHE A 1049 7.08 26.11 16.47
C PHE A 1049 8.56 26.04 16.83
N SER A 1050 9.45 26.55 15.97
CA SER A 1050 10.89 26.60 16.22
C SER A 1050 11.23 27.43 17.46
N VAL A 1051 10.50 28.52 17.71
CA VAL A 1051 10.63 29.32 18.94
C VAL A 1051 10.25 28.50 20.17
N ILE A 1052 9.16 27.73 20.14
CA ILE A 1052 8.70 26.90 21.26
C ILE A 1052 9.71 25.79 21.58
N VAL A 1053 10.30 25.14 20.57
CA VAL A 1053 11.33 24.11 20.74
C VAL A 1053 12.60 24.66 21.41
N LEU A 1054 12.95 25.92 21.12
CA LEU A 1054 14.12 26.60 21.69
C LEU A 1054 13.85 27.23 23.05
N SER A 1055 12.64 27.72 23.28
CA SER A 1055 12.27 28.46 24.48
C SER A 1055 12.10 27.54 25.69
N TRP A 1056 12.36 28.07 26.88
CA TRP A 1056 11.98 27.43 28.14
C TRP A 1056 10.62 27.92 28.68
N GLY A 1057 9.85 28.70 27.89
CA GLY A 1057 8.47 29.09 28.24
C GLY A 1057 8.02 30.45 27.68
N PRO A 1058 8.53 31.57 28.21
CA PRO A 1058 7.98 32.91 27.96
C PRO A 1058 7.90 33.30 26.47
N ALA A 1059 8.97 33.11 25.71
CA ALA A 1059 9.01 33.40 24.28
C ALA A 1059 8.08 32.44 23.50
N GLY A 1060 8.01 31.17 23.90
CA GLY A 1060 7.08 30.20 23.31
C GLY A 1060 5.61 30.61 23.43
N ILE A 1061 5.17 31.05 24.61
CA ILE A 1061 3.80 31.51 24.84
C ILE A 1061 3.48 32.76 24.03
N LEU A 1062 4.40 33.74 24.03
CA LEU A 1062 4.25 34.96 23.24
C LEU A 1062 4.13 34.66 21.74
N ALA A 1063 4.90 33.71 21.23
CA ALA A 1063 4.85 33.29 19.84
C ALA A 1063 3.51 32.64 19.48
N ALA A 1064 3.00 31.73 20.32
CA ALA A 1064 1.71 31.07 20.11
C ALA A 1064 0.54 32.08 20.14
N VAL A 1065 0.46 32.93 21.17
CA VAL A 1065 -0.61 33.93 21.32
C VAL A 1065 -0.59 34.96 20.18
N LYS A 1066 0.58 35.48 19.83
CA LYS A 1066 0.74 36.41 18.70
C LYS A 1066 0.33 35.75 17.37
N GLY A 1067 0.68 34.48 17.19
CA GLY A 1067 0.32 33.68 16.01
C GLY A 1067 -1.19 33.50 15.86
N VAL A 1068 -1.88 33.04 16.91
CA VAL A 1068 -3.34 32.85 16.90
C VAL A 1068 -4.06 34.19 16.67
N TYR A 1069 -3.66 35.25 17.37
CA TYR A 1069 -4.28 36.57 17.20
C TYR A 1069 -4.14 37.10 15.77
N SER A 1070 -2.93 37.02 15.19
CA SER A 1070 -2.64 37.50 13.83
C SER A 1070 -3.41 36.72 12.75
N THR A 1071 -3.55 35.41 12.92
CA THR A 1071 -4.23 34.53 11.95
C THR A 1071 -5.75 34.66 12.01
N VAL A 1072 -6.34 34.74 13.20
CA VAL A 1072 -7.78 35.00 13.37
C VAL A 1072 -8.16 36.36 12.81
N LYS A 1073 -7.38 37.40 13.11
CA LYS A 1073 -7.60 38.75 12.55
C LYS A 1073 -7.47 38.76 11.02
N GLY A 1074 -6.57 37.94 10.48
CA GLY A 1074 -6.35 37.77 9.04
C GLY A 1074 -7.37 36.88 8.33
N ARG A 1075 -8.42 36.38 8.99
CA ARG A 1075 -9.40 35.41 8.43
C ARG A 1075 -8.75 34.14 7.87
N ARG A 1076 -7.76 33.60 8.60
CA ARG A 1076 -7.00 32.38 8.26
C ARG A 1076 -7.18 31.36 9.38
N GLU A 1077 -8.40 30.84 9.50
CA GLU A 1077 -8.85 30.00 10.63
C GLU A 1077 -8.12 28.64 10.68
N ARG A 1078 -7.73 28.07 9.52
CA ARG A 1078 -6.90 26.84 9.45
C ARG A 1078 -5.58 26.99 10.20
N VAL A 1079 -4.88 28.11 9.99
CA VAL A 1079 -3.59 28.37 10.64
C VAL A 1079 -3.77 28.77 12.10
N ALA A 1080 -4.89 29.43 12.43
CA ALA A 1080 -5.21 29.73 13.82
C ALA A 1080 -5.39 28.47 14.66
N ALA A 1081 -6.08 27.44 14.12
CA ALA A 1081 -6.32 26.19 14.84
C ALA A 1081 -5.04 25.36 15.03
N THR A 1082 -4.10 25.37 14.06
CA THR A 1082 -2.80 24.70 14.22
C THR A 1082 -1.89 25.42 15.21
N LEU A 1083 -1.94 26.76 15.25
CA LEU A 1083 -1.20 27.55 16.24
C LEU A 1083 -1.81 27.45 17.65
N ALA A 1084 -3.13 27.19 17.76
CA ALA A 1084 -3.78 26.94 19.04
C ALA A 1084 -3.23 25.68 19.72
N LEU A 1085 -2.98 24.61 18.96
CA LEU A 1085 -2.34 23.37 19.46
C LEU A 1085 -0.95 23.57 20.07
N LEU A 1086 -0.25 24.64 19.70
CA LEU A 1086 1.07 24.96 20.24
C LEU A 1086 0.99 25.64 21.63
N LEU A 1087 -0.18 26.16 22.00
CA LEU A 1087 -0.37 26.87 23.26
C LEU A 1087 -0.21 25.96 24.48
N PRO A 1088 -0.83 24.76 24.56
CA PRO A 1088 -0.55 23.82 25.64
C PRO A 1088 0.93 23.44 25.74
N ILE A 1089 1.60 23.20 24.61
CA ILE A 1089 3.02 22.82 24.56
C ILE A 1089 3.90 23.95 25.14
N SER A 1090 3.57 25.20 24.83
CA SER A 1090 4.28 26.37 25.37
C SER A 1090 4.05 26.59 26.88
N ILE A 1091 2.94 26.09 27.44
CA ILE A 1091 2.68 26.12 28.88
C ILE A 1091 3.44 25.00 29.59
N VAL A 1092 3.56 23.82 28.96
CA VAL A 1092 4.32 22.68 29.49
C VAL A 1092 5.81 23.04 29.62
N SER A 1093 6.39 23.83 28.72
CA SER A 1093 7.80 24.23 28.85
C SER A 1093 8.11 25.07 30.09
N LEU A 1094 7.11 25.71 30.73
CA LEU A 1094 7.28 26.40 32.01
C LEU A 1094 7.34 25.45 33.22
N GLN A 1095 6.88 24.21 33.09
CA GLN A 1095 6.77 23.27 34.19
C GLN A 1095 8.08 22.99 34.94
N PRO A 1096 9.26 22.89 34.28
CA PRO A 1096 10.54 22.74 34.97
C PRO A 1096 10.91 23.93 35.88
N VAL A 1097 10.43 25.14 35.54
CA VAL A 1097 10.71 26.37 36.30
C VAL A 1097 9.65 26.62 37.38
N LEU A 1098 8.38 26.36 37.07
CA LEU A 1098 7.23 26.55 37.95
C LEU A 1098 6.52 25.23 38.19
N SER A 1099 6.99 24.43 39.14
CA SER A 1099 6.42 23.09 39.42
C SER A 1099 4.92 23.10 39.77
N SER A 1100 4.38 24.25 40.22
CA SER A 1100 2.94 24.46 40.48
C SER A 1100 2.06 24.48 39.22
N THR A 1101 2.62 24.56 38.01
CA THR A 1101 1.86 24.55 36.73
C THR A 1101 1.65 23.15 36.16
N SER A 1102 2.12 22.10 36.84
CA SER A 1102 2.05 20.70 36.37
C SER A 1102 0.62 20.21 36.08
N SER A 1103 -0.39 20.65 36.84
CA SER A 1103 -1.80 20.30 36.58
C SER A 1103 -2.50 21.19 35.55
N LEU A 1104 -2.02 22.43 35.36
CA LEU A 1104 -2.60 23.41 34.44
C LEU A 1104 -2.50 22.97 32.97
N GLY A 1105 -1.41 22.30 32.59
CA GLY A 1105 -1.21 21.81 31.22
C GLY A 1105 -2.34 20.88 30.77
N GLY A 1106 -2.70 19.89 31.58
CA GLY A 1106 -3.78 18.94 31.26
C GLY A 1106 -5.16 19.60 31.15
N TYR A 1107 -5.52 20.50 32.07
CA TYR A 1107 -6.80 21.19 32.01
C TYR A 1107 -6.95 22.07 30.77
N VAL A 1108 -5.88 22.74 30.33
CA VAL A 1108 -5.90 23.57 29.12
C VAL A 1108 -6.20 22.73 27.87
N VAL A 1109 -5.59 21.54 27.74
CA VAL A 1109 -5.83 20.63 26.61
C VAL A 1109 -7.30 20.15 26.57
N VAL A 1110 -7.87 19.78 27.73
CA VAL A 1110 -9.29 19.33 27.79
C VAL A 1110 -10.26 20.48 27.46
N VAL A 1111 -10.00 21.69 27.97
CA VAL A 1111 -10.82 22.87 27.65
C VAL A 1111 -10.75 23.20 26.17
N GLU A 1112 -9.57 23.13 25.57
CA GLU A 1112 -9.38 23.34 24.13
C GLU A 1112 -10.18 22.31 23.31
N LEU A 1113 -10.14 21.03 23.69
CA LEU A 1113 -10.90 19.97 23.03
C LEU A 1113 -12.41 20.24 23.06
N LEU A 1114 -12.94 20.62 24.24
CA LEU A 1114 -14.36 20.92 24.40
C LEU A 1114 -14.79 22.13 23.54
N ILE A 1115 -13.94 23.16 23.43
CA ILE A 1115 -14.21 24.34 22.59
C ILE A 1115 -14.36 23.91 21.13
N PHE A 1116 -13.46 23.09 20.59
CA PHE A 1116 -13.53 22.67 19.18
C PHE A 1116 -14.70 21.71 18.90
N ILE A 1117 -15.04 20.81 19.83
CA ILE A 1117 -16.27 19.99 19.72
C ILE A 1117 -17.53 20.87 19.71
N CYS A 1118 -17.58 21.90 20.57
CA CYS A 1118 -18.70 22.84 20.59
C CYS A 1118 -18.81 23.63 19.27
N ILE A 1119 -17.68 24.01 18.67
CA ILE A 1119 -17.64 24.65 17.35
C ILE A 1119 -18.20 23.70 16.27
N LEU A 1120 -17.82 22.42 16.28
CA LEU A 1120 -18.37 21.41 15.35
C LEU A 1120 -19.89 21.25 15.51
N PHE A 1121 -20.36 21.12 16.75
CA PHE A 1121 -21.79 21.03 17.03
C PHE A 1121 -22.55 22.29 16.57
N ALA A 1122 -22.00 23.48 16.79
CA ALA A 1122 -22.61 24.73 16.34
C ALA A 1122 -22.71 24.82 14.80
N CYS A 1123 -21.77 24.23 14.06
CA CYS A 1123 -21.80 24.18 12.60
C CYS A 1123 -22.99 23.39 12.03
N LEU A 1124 -23.65 22.52 12.81
CA LEU A 1124 -24.87 21.82 12.36
C LEU A 1124 -26.04 22.76 12.16
N PHE A 1125 -26.07 23.88 12.89
CA PHE A 1125 -27.19 24.81 12.93
C PHE A 1125 -26.84 26.22 12.45
N ARG A 1126 -25.55 26.60 12.38
CA ARG A 1126 -25.08 27.92 11.94
C ARG A 1126 -24.04 27.83 10.83
N ASP A 1127 -23.99 28.87 10.00
CA ASP A 1127 -23.02 28.99 8.90
C ASP A 1127 -21.64 29.46 9.41
N LEU A 1128 -20.87 28.50 9.94
CA LEU A 1128 -19.47 28.65 10.37
C LEU A 1128 -18.54 27.78 9.51
N ASP A 1129 -18.81 27.72 8.20
CA ASP A 1129 -18.19 26.80 7.25
C ASP A 1129 -16.65 26.80 7.23
N ARG A 1130 -16.02 27.93 7.59
CA ARG A 1130 -14.56 28.10 7.68
C ARG A 1130 -13.93 27.37 8.86
N TRP A 1131 -14.71 27.14 9.92
CA TRP A 1131 -14.25 26.51 11.17
C TRP A 1131 -14.44 25.00 11.19
N ILE A 1132 -15.22 24.42 10.26
CA ILE A 1132 -15.50 22.98 10.26
C ILE A 1132 -14.22 22.14 10.16
N VAL A 1133 -13.40 22.35 9.12
CA VAL A 1133 -12.18 21.58 8.91
C VAL A 1133 -11.12 21.85 9.99
N PRO A 1134 -10.82 23.12 10.37
CA PRO A 1134 -9.90 23.39 11.47
C PRO A 1134 -10.33 22.77 12.79
N ALA A 1135 -11.62 22.87 13.15
CA ALA A 1135 -12.12 22.32 14.42
C ALA A 1135 -12.07 20.79 14.45
N LEU A 1136 -12.34 20.12 13.32
CA LEU A 1136 -12.24 18.67 13.21
C LEU A 1136 -10.80 18.19 13.41
N GLN A 1137 -9.86 18.76 12.65
CA GLN A 1137 -8.44 18.39 12.73
C GLN A 1137 -7.86 18.61 14.13
N THR A 1138 -8.18 19.76 14.74
CA THR A 1138 -7.70 20.06 16.10
C THR A 1138 -8.34 19.16 17.15
N SER A 1139 -9.63 18.83 17.01
CA SER A 1139 -10.29 17.87 17.91
C SER A 1139 -9.65 16.47 17.84
N HIS A 1140 -9.28 15.98 16.65
CA HIS A 1140 -8.58 14.70 16.50
C HIS A 1140 -7.24 14.67 17.23
N VAL A 1141 -6.40 15.69 17.03
CA VAL A 1141 -5.11 15.80 17.72
C VAL A 1141 -5.30 15.84 19.23
N LEU A 1142 -6.26 16.64 19.71
CA LEU A 1142 -6.50 16.80 21.15
C LEU A 1142 -7.12 15.55 21.79
N VAL A 1143 -7.99 14.81 21.09
CA VAL A 1143 -8.52 13.53 21.59
C VAL A 1143 -7.39 12.54 21.81
N ILE A 1144 -6.45 12.41 20.86
CA ILE A 1144 -5.31 11.50 21.01
C ILE A 1144 -4.50 11.90 22.26
N VAL A 1145 -4.14 13.18 22.37
CA VAL A 1145 -3.36 13.67 23.52
C VAL A 1145 -4.11 13.43 24.84
N CYS A 1146 -5.40 13.77 24.94
CA CYS A 1146 -6.16 13.60 26.17
C CYS A 1146 -6.36 12.12 26.55
N SER A 1147 -6.51 11.24 25.56
CA SER A 1147 -6.72 9.80 25.78
C SER A 1147 -5.50 9.15 26.43
N PHE A 1148 -4.29 9.51 25.98
CA PHE A 1148 -3.05 8.95 26.52
C PHE A 1148 -2.57 9.67 27.78
N ALA A 1149 -2.79 10.98 27.90
CA ALA A 1149 -2.17 11.78 28.96
C ALA A 1149 -3.11 12.13 30.14
N ILE A 1150 -4.44 12.08 29.98
CA ILE A 1150 -5.37 12.72 30.94
C ILE A 1150 -6.47 11.77 31.46
N PHE A 1151 -7.43 11.37 30.62
CA PHE A 1151 -8.66 10.69 31.08
C PHE A 1151 -8.74 9.21 30.71
N GLY A 1152 -7.73 8.67 30.02
CA GLY A 1152 -7.62 7.26 29.64
C GLY A 1152 -8.26 6.92 28.29
N LEU A 1153 -7.96 5.71 27.80
CA LEU A 1153 -8.32 5.29 26.44
C LEU A 1153 -9.85 5.07 26.27
N ARG A 1154 -10.54 4.55 27.30
CA ARG A 1154 -11.99 4.27 27.26
C ARG A 1154 -12.82 5.52 27.00
N SER A 1155 -12.58 6.59 27.75
CA SER A 1155 -13.28 7.86 27.59
C SER A 1155 -12.90 8.56 26.28
N GLY A 1156 -11.65 8.44 25.84
CA GLY A 1156 -11.20 8.91 24.52
C GLY A 1156 -11.97 8.33 23.35
N ILE A 1157 -12.23 7.02 23.37
CA ILE A 1157 -13.01 6.32 22.34
C ILE A 1157 -14.47 6.80 22.31
N LEU A 1158 -15.08 7.03 23.47
CA LEU A 1158 -16.44 7.60 23.54
C LEU A 1158 -16.50 9.01 22.93
N VAL A 1159 -15.49 9.84 23.18
CA VAL A 1159 -15.39 11.17 22.55
C VAL A 1159 -15.18 11.05 21.03
N LEU A 1160 -14.42 10.06 20.57
CA LEU A 1160 -14.21 9.80 19.15
C LEU A 1160 -15.51 9.40 18.43
N PHE A 1161 -16.39 8.60 19.05
CA PHE A 1161 -17.74 8.32 18.51
C PHE A 1161 -18.57 9.61 18.36
N ILE A 1162 -18.47 10.54 19.31
CA ILE A 1162 -19.17 11.83 19.22
C ILE A 1162 -18.63 12.66 18.05
N ILE A 1163 -17.30 12.76 17.91
CA ILE A 1163 -16.68 13.48 16.79
C ILE A 1163 -17.05 12.84 15.45
N SER A 1164 -17.05 11.51 15.38
CA SER A 1164 -17.47 10.72 14.21
C SER A 1164 -18.88 11.09 13.78
N SER A 1165 -19.83 11.04 14.72
CA SER A 1165 -21.24 11.36 14.48
C SER A 1165 -21.43 12.80 14.00
N LEU A 1166 -20.72 13.77 14.60
CA LEU A 1166 -20.77 15.17 14.19
C LEU A 1166 -20.16 15.40 12.80
N ALA A 1167 -18.99 14.83 12.52
CA ALA A 1167 -18.33 14.96 11.22
C ALA A 1167 -19.19 14.34 10.11
N TRP A 1168 -19.72 13.14 10.33
CA TRP A 1168 -20.51 12.45 9.32
C TRP A 1168 -21.84 13.15 9.06
N SER A 1169 -22.57 13.54 10.12
CA SER A 1169 -23.83 14.27 9.98
C SER A 1169 -23.64 15.62 9.28
N LEU A 1170 -22.60 16.38 9.62
CA LEU A 1170 -22.22 17.60 8.89
C LEU A 1170 -21.93 17.30 7.41
N GLY A 1171 -21.22 16.22 7.12
CA GLY A 1171 -20.91 15.81 5.75
C GLY A 1171 -22.15 15.48 4.91
N VAL A 1172 -23.20 14.90 5.52
CA VAL A 1172 -24.47 14.62 4.83
C VAL A 1172 -25.34 15.86 4.70
N VAL A 1173 -25.44 16.70 5.74
CA VAL A 1173 -26.28 17.90 5.75
C VAL A 1173 -25.72 19.01 4.86
N LYS A 1174 -24.39 19.19 4.85
CA LYS A 1174 -23.71 20.24 4.09
C LYS A 1174 -23.17 19.76 2.74
N PHE A 1175 -23.48 18.53 2.33
CA PHE A 1175 -23.01 17.92 1.07
C PHE A 1175 -21.48 18.07 0.93
N ARG A 1176 -20.74 17.50 1.88
CA ARG A 1176 -19.27 17.52 1.89
C ARG A 1176 -18.73 16.12 2.00
N LYS A 1177 -18.30 15.55 0.88
CA LYS A 1177 -17.73 14.19 0.80
C LYS A 1177 -16.58 13.96 1.78
N GLY A 1178 -15.65 14.92 1.89
CA GLY A 1178 -14.51 14.82 2.80
C GLY A 1178 -14.92 14.56 4.26
N LEU A 1179 -15.97 15.22 4.74
CA LEU A 1179 -16.47 15.05 6.12
C LEU A 1179 -17.16 13.70 6.35
N ARG A 1180 -17.82 13.16 5.32
CA ARG A 1180 -18.43 11.82 5.36
C ARG A 1180 -17.35 10.73 5.47
N VAL A 1181 -16.25 10.88 4.72
CA VAL A 1181 -15.10 9.97 4.79
C VAL A 1181 -14.41 10.06 6.14
N THR A 1182 -14.19 11.26 6.69
CA THR A 1182 -13.57 11.39 8.02
C THR A 1182 -14.43 10.79 9.12
N GLY A 1183 -15.75 11.01 9.10
CA GLY A 1183 -16.66 10.37 10.05
C GLY A 1183 -16.60 8.84 9.97
N LEU A 1184 -16.60 8.27 8.76
CA LEU A 1184 -16.44 6.82 8.60
C LEU A 1184 -15.12 6.30 9.21
N VAL A 1185 -14.02 7.01 9.00
CA VAL A 1185 -12.69 6.64 9.54
C VAL A 1185 -12.69 6.72 11.07
N ASP A 1186 -13.30 7.75 11.65
CA ASP A 1186 -13.40 7.93 13.10
C ASP A 1186 -14.21 6.79 13.74
N LEU A 1187 -15.36 6.43 13.15
CA LEU A 1187 -16.17 5.28 13.59
C LEU A 1187 -15.35 3.99 13.57
N ALA A 1188 -14.61 3.75 12.48
CA ALA A 1188 -13.79 2.55 12.34
C ALA A 1188 -12.67 2.50 13.40
N LEU A 1189 -11.96 3.60 13.62
CA LEU A 1189 -10.92 3.70 14.64
C LEU A 1189 -11.49 3.51 16.05
N ALA A 1190 -12.60 4.19 16.37
CA ALA A 1190 -13.27 4.06 17.66
C ALA A 1190 -13.71 2.62 17.93
N THR A 1191 -14.23 1.93 16.91
CA THR A 1191 -14.66 0.53 17.01
C THR A 1191 -13.47 -0.40 17.21
N VAL A 1192 -12.41 -0.27 16.41
CA VAL A 1192 -11.20 -1.12 16.52
C VAL A 1192 -10.55 -0.94 17.89
N PHE A 1193 -10.30 0.29 18.33
CA PHE A 1193 -9.70 0.54 19.63
C PHE A 1193 -10.65 0.14 20.79
N GLY A 1194 -11.96 0.32 20.62
CA GLY A 1194 -12.96 -0.12 21.60
C GLY A 1194 -12.93 -1.64 21.82
N ILE A 1195 -12.87 -2.40 20.73
CA ILE A 1195 -12.73 -3.87 20.75
C ILE A 1195 -11.37 -4.28 21.32
N MET A 1196 -10.28 -3.59 20.97
CA MET A 1196 -8.95 -3.87 21.53
C MET A 1196 -8.91 -3.68 23.05
N ILE A 1197 -9.57 -2.66 23.60
CA ILE A 1197 -9.68 -2.50 25.06
C ILE A 1197 -10.51 -3.64 25.66
N TRP A 1198 -11.62 -4.01 25.01
CA TRP A 1198 -12.40 -5.16 25.45
C TRP A 1198 -11.56 -6.44 25.50
N LEU A 1199 -10.72 -6.69 24.50
CA LEU A 1199 -9.82 -7.85 24.48
C LEU A 1199 -8.79 -7.85 25.64
N SER A 1200 -8.54 -6.72 26.29
CA SER A 1200 -7.69 -6.64 27.48
C SER A 1200 -8.42 -7.10 28.75
N ASP A 1201 -9.64 -6.58 28.96
CA ASP A 1201 -10.31 -6.67 30.26
C ASP A 1201 -11.55 -7.58 30.26
N MET A 1202 -11.97 -8.05 29.06
CA MET A 1202 -13.16 -8.86 28.79
C MET A 1202 -14.46 -8.33 29.42
N ASP A 1203 -14.58 -7.02 29.55
CA ASP A 1203 -15.72 -6.32 30.17
C ASP A 1203 -16.94 -6.31 29.23
N GLY A 1204 -17.94 -7.14 29.54
CA GLY A 1204 -19.17 -7.30 28.76
C GLY A 1204 -19.99 -6.00 28.63
N ALA A 1205 -20.05 -5.20 29.71
CA ALA A 1205 -20.75 -3.92 29.70
C ALA A 1205 -20.07 -2.88 28.79
N TRP A 1206 -18.74 -2.88 28.74
CA TRP A 1206 -17.98 -2.04 27.80
C TRP A 1206 -18.22 -2.45 26.34
N LEU A 1207 -18.18 -3.76 26.04
CA LEU A 1207 -18.46 -4.24 24.68
C LEU A 1207 -19.90 -3.93 24.25
N LEU A 1208 -20.86 -4.05 25.16
CA LEU A 1208 -22.25 -3.66 24.95
C LEU A 1208 -22.38 -2.16 24.67
N ALA A 1209 -21.65 -1.30 25.41
CA ALA A 1209 -21.62 0.14 25.15
C ALA A 1209 -21.04 0.46 23.75
N VAL A 1210 -19.87 -0.08 23.42
CA VAL A 1210 -19.22 0.12 22.10
C VAL A 1210 -20.14 -0.33 20.97
N THR A 1211 -20.70 -1.53 21.06
CA THR A 1211 -21.58 -2.07 20.02
C THR A 1211 -22.88 -1.27 19.92
N GLY A 1212 -23.38 -0.74 21.04
CA GLY A 1212 -24.52 0.17 21.08
C GLY A 1212 -24.27 1.49 20.35
N PHE A 1213 -23.13 2.15 20.60
CA PHE A 1213 -22.74 3.39 19.89
C PHE A 1213 -22.61 3.16 18.38
N VAL A 1214 -21.93 2.09 17.97
CA VAL A 1214 -21.77 1.72 16.55
C VAL A 1214 -23.13 1.48 15.89
N SER A 1215 -24.03 0.75 16.55
CA SER A 1215 -25.34 0.40 16.01
C SER A 1215 -26.25 1.63 15.87
N MET A 1216 -26.18 2.55 16.83
CA MET A 1216 -26.94 3.80 16.80
C MET A 1216 -26.42 4.74 15.70
N GLU A 1217 -25.09 4.90 15.59
CA GLU A 1217 -24.48 5.77 14.60
C GLU A 1217 -24.77 5.30 13.17
N LEU A 1218 -24.59 3.99 12.89
CA LEU A 1218 -24.89 3.41 11.59
C LEU A 1218 -26.37 3.61 11.20
N ALA A 1219 -27.30 3.44 12.14
CA ALA A 1219 -28.72 3.63 11.87
C ALA A 1219 -29.06 5.09 11.50
N ILE A 1220 -28.51 6.07 12.23
CA ILE A 1220 -28.71 7.50 11.97
C ILE A 1220 -28.14 7.89 10.61
N VAL A 1221 -26.90 7.49 10.35
CA VAL A 1221 -26.16 7.84 9.14
C VAL A 1221 -26.80 7.21 7.90
N LEU A 1222 -27.13 5.92 7.93
CA LEU A 1222 -27.75 5.23 6.80
C LEU A 1222 -29.12 5.82 6.48
N TRP A 1223 -29.89 6.18 7.50
CA TRP A 1223 -31.16 6.87 7.31
C TRP A 1223 -30.97 8.24 6.65
N LEU A 1224 -30.05 9.08 7.15
CA LEU A 1224 -29.75 10.40 6.56
C LEU A 1224 -29.23 10.29 5.12
N SER A 1225 -28.30 9.35 4.88
CA SER A 1225 -27.67 9.11 3.59
C SER A 1225 -28.67 8.63 2.53
N GLN A 1226 -29.52 7.64 2.86
CA GLN A 1226 -30.51 7.15 1.90
C GLN A 1226 -31.63 8.15 1.65
N LYS A 1227 -32.06 8.90 2.67
CA LYS A 1227 -33.07 9.96 2.51
C LYS A 1227 -32.58 11.08 1.57
N ASN A 1228 -31.31 11.46 1.68
CA ASN A 1228 -30.71 12.52 0.87
C ASN A 1228 -29.94 11.99 -0.36
N MET A 1229 -30.17 10.73 -0.75
CA MET A 1229 -29.41 10.05 -1.81
C MET A 1229 -29.44 10.82 -3.13
N GLN A 1230 -30.57 11.42 -3.51
CA GLN A 1230 -30.67 12.16 -4.78
C GLN A 1230 -29.74 13.39 -4.79
N SER A 1231 -29.71 14.16 -3.71
CA SER A 1231 -28.81 15.31 -3.57
C SER A 1231 -27.34 14.90 -3.45
N LEU A 1232 -27.05 13.80 -2.75
CA LEU A 1232 -25.69 13.25 -2.61
C LEU A 1232 -25.15 12.62 -3.90
N GLN A 1233 -26.01 12.36 -4.89
CA GLN A 1233 -25.63 11.84 -6.21
C GLN A 1233 -25.38 12.93 -7.26
N ILE A 1234 -25.76 14.17 -6.96
CA ILE A 1234 -25.60 15.35 -7.83
C ILE A 1234 -24.32 16.12 -7.46
N ASP A 1235 -23.98 16.12 -6.17
CA ASP A 1235 -22.72 16.58 -5.58
C ASP A 1235 -21.62 15.51 -5.70
#